data_AF-A0A954ZKN3-F1
#
_entry.id   AF-A0A954ZKN3-F1
#
_cell.length_a   1.000
_cell.length_b   1.000
_cell.length_c   1.000
_cell.angle_alpha   90.00
_cell.angle_beta   90.00
_cell.angle_gamma   90.00
#
_symmetry.space_group_name_H-M   'P 1'
#
loop_
_entity.id
_entity.type
_entity.pdbx_description
1 polymer ?
#
loop_
_entity_poly.entity_id
_entity_poly.type
_entity_poly.pdbx_seq_one_letter_code
_entity_poly.pdbx_strand_id
1 'polypeptide(L)'
;GLLGMAFDPDYASNGYFYVDYTDTTGATRVRRYSVSAGNPNMADANTGVDVLRISQPESNHNGGWIGFSPIDNYLYIATGDGGGANDQHSEPTGNAQDLTDNLLGKILRIDPAGDDFPGDSSRNYAIPSTNPFVGATGDDEIWAYGLRNPWRPSFDRQTGDLYIADVGQNAREEISFQPASSAGGENYGWRLREGTIATPTTGVGGDRPPGAVEPVHDYFHALGRISVTGGYAYRGPIESLQGHYFFADYGSGDLWSFRMSDGQKMDFSNNTDNVSLSGAGLGNIASFGEDAAGNLYVLNRSGPIYRIDQATEAPSVLARGSVWKYLDDGSNPGDAWRSPGFDDSTWLSGLAQLGYGDDELLGGDHNTAVSYGPDPNDKYATTYFRRSFEVSDNARILSLTVDLLADDGAAVYLNGIEVVRTSNLAPDAAYDDFADFNGAGAVGGNDEDTFFGFEIDPAWLVEGTNVVAVEVHQSDMASSDLSFDLGLTARVLPEVGDLDGDGVLTAADIDALAAGVRDGTFSNVLDVNDDGTLNDADRLYLIEQRMGSLLGDTNLDDTVDDADYAMLRANLFNGQTGWSAGDFNGDGLTDGQDFNLWLTHRGMSGSHFETAVPEPATGLLGVASLLIWLTYSRRAPVSTLAFSSD
;
A
#
# COMPACT_ATOMS: atom_id res chain seq x y z
N GLY A 1 -5.14 30.55 -0.71
CA GLY A 1 -5.84 29.24 -0.63
C GLY A 1 -5.33 28.50 0.58
N LEU A 2 -5.98 27.40 0.99
CA LEU A 2 -5.51 26.55 2.10
C LEU A 2 -4.19 25.87 1.73
N LEU A 3 -3.21 25.90 2.63
CA LEU A 3 -1.86 25.36 2.42
C LEU A 3 -1.48 24.32 3.49
N GLY A 4 -1.72 24.63 4.77
CA GLY A 4 -1.31 23.80 5.90
C GLY A 4 -2.41 23.64 6.95
N MET A 5 -2.30 22.57 7.73
CA MET A 5 -3.17 22.29 8.86
C MET A 5 -2.40 21.49 9.91
N ALA A 6 -2.66 21.77 11.18
CA ALA A 6 -2.15 20.99 12.30
C ALA A 6 -3.21 20.91 13.41
N PHE A 7 -3.39 19.72 13.98
CA PHE A 7 -4.18 19.58 15.20
C PHE A 7 -3.37 20.06 16.41
N ASP A 8 -4.03 20.72 17.35
CA ASP A 8 -3.43 21.04 18.64
C ASP A 8 -3.00 19.74 19.35
N PRO A 9 -1.85 19.69 20.06
CA PRO A 9 -1.43 18.47 20.76
C PRO A 9 -2.48 17.97 21.78
N ASP A 10 -3.29 18.87 22.32
CA ASP A 10 -4.41 18.54 23.22
C ASP A 10 -5.76 18.43 22.49
N TYR A 11 -5.79 18.18 21.18
CA TYR A 11 -7.02 18.15 20.35
C TYR A 11 -8.11 17.26 20.92
N ALA A 12 -7.78 16.07 21.44
CA ALA A 12 -8.76 15.16 22.04
C ALA A 12 -9.51 15.80 23.23
N SER A 13 -8.89 16.78 23.89
CA SER A 13 -9.47 17.50 25.04
C SER A 13 -10.07 18.86 24.64
N ASN A 14 -9.40 19.63 23.79
CA ASN A 14 -9.77 21.01 23.47
C ASN A 14 -10.48 21.18 22.12
N GLY A 15 -10.37 20.20 21.22
CA GLY A 15 -10.93 20.21 19.88
C GLY A 15 -10.31 21.26 18.95
N TYR A 16 -9.15 21.83 19.29
CA TYR A 16 -8.51 22.91 18.54
C TYR A 16 -7.63 22.41 17.40
N PHE A 17 -7.70 23.12 16.28
CA PHE A 17 -6.81 22.90 15.15
C PHE A 17 -6.50 24.22 14.47
N TYR A 18 -5.38 24.25 13.74
CA TYR A 18 -4.83 25.43 13.12
C TYR A 18 -4.78 25.22 11.62
N VAL A 19 -4.99 26.29 10.85
CA VAL A 19 -4.86 26.29 9.39
C VAL A 19 -3.97 27.44 8.96
N ASP A 20 -3.12 27.18 7.97
CA ASP A 20 -2.36 28.18 7.24
C ASP A 20 -2.94 28.34 5.83
N TYR A 21 -3.27 29.57 5.46
CA TYR A 21 -3.77 29.89 4.13
C TYR A 21 -3.38 31.29 3.68
N THR A 22 -3.29 31.46 2.36
CA THR A 22 -3.22 32.80 1.73
C THR A 22 -4.61 33.44 1.68
N ASP A 23 -4.77 34.61 2.30
CA ASP A 23 -6.02 35.39 2.30
C ASP A 23 -6.25 36.15 0.97
N THR A 24 -7.39 36.82 0.84
CA THR A 24 -7.76 37.54 -0.39
C THR A 24 -6.90 38.78 -0.65
N THR A 25 -6.10 39.21 0.32
CA THR A 25 -5.10 40.29 0.16
C THR A 25 -3.74 39.76 -0.26
N GLY A 26 -3.56 38.44 -0.34
CA GLY A 26 -2.28 37.78 -0.61
C GLY A 26 -1.46 37.47 0.64
N ALA A 27 -1.91 37.90 1.82
CA ALA A 27 -1.19 37.68 3.07
C ALA A 27 -1.30 36.23 3.55
N THR A 28 -0.23 35.70 4.15
CA THR A 28 -0.27 34.45 4.91
C THR A 28 -1.06 34.67 6.20
N ARG A 29 -1.98 33.76 6.51
CA ARG A 29 -2.76 33.75 7.75
C ARG A 29 -2.72 32.38 8.41
N VAL A 30 -2.32 32.37 9.67
CA VAL A 30 -2.53 31.23 10.56
C VAL A 30 -3.72 31.52 11.46
N ARG A 31 -4.70 30.61 11.48
CA ARG A 31 -5.92 30.73 12.28
C ARG A 31 -6.20 29.46 13.07
N ARG A 32 -6.69 29.61 14.29
CA ARG A 32 -7.21 28.52 15.13
C ARG A 32 -8.72 28.41 14.97
N TYR A 33 -9.23 27.19 14.87
CA TYR A 33 -10.65 26.84 14.95
C TYR A 33 -10.86 25.73 15.97
N SER A 34 -12.11 25.42 16.29
CA SER A 34 -12.48 24.21 17.04
C SER A 34 -13.44 23.31 16.27
N VAL A 35 -13.41 22.01 16.56
CA VAL A 35 -14.42 21.05 16.13
C VAL A 35 -15.80 21.44 16.68
N SER A 36 -16.86 21.08 15.96
CA SER A 36 -18.24 21.29 16.38
C SER A 36 -18.60 20.40 17.56
N ALA A 37 -19.20 20.98 18.60
CA ALA A 37 -19.68 20.22 19.76
C ALA A 37 -20.77 19.19 19.43
N GLY A 38 -21.47 19.33 18.30
CA GLY A 38 -22.54 18.43 17.88
C GLY A 38 -22.17 17.44 16.76
N ASN A 39 -21.01 17.60 16.14
CA ASN A 39 -20.55 16.73 15.06
C ASN A 39 -19.01 16.68 15.02
N PRO A 40 -18.38 15.57 15.42
CA PRO A 40 -16.92 15.45 15.45
C PRO A 40 -16.28 15.48 14.06
N ASN A 41 -17.06 15.32 12.98
CA ASN A 41 -16.59 15.38 11.59
C ASN A 41 -16.79 16.76 10.95
N MET A 42 -17.03 17.80 11.75
CA MET A 42 -17.30 19.15 11.23
C MET A 42 -16.63 20.22 12.10
N ALA A 43 -15.91 21.15 11.46
CA ALA A 43 -15.38 22.35 12.10
C ALA A 43 -16.49 23.38 12.41
N ASP A 44 -16.41 24.09 13.54
CA ASP A 44 -17.28 25.24 13.82
C ASP A 44 -16.67 26.53 13.24
N ALA A 45 -17.23 27.00 12.13
CA ALA A 45 -16.75 28.20 11.43
C ALA A 45 -16.79 29.49 12.28
N ASN A 46 -17.59 29.54 13.36
CA ASN A 46 -17.70 30.73 14.22
C ASN A 46 -16.57 30.87 15.25
N THR A 47 -15.71 29.85 15.37
CA THR A 47 -14.66 29.77 16.40
C THR A 47 -13.31 30.30 15.91
N GLY A 48 -13.23 30.74 14.66
CA GLY A 48 -11.99 31.15 14.01
C GLY A 48 -11.32 32.36 14.67
N VAL A 49 -10.13 32.17 15.22
CA VAL A 49 -9.28 33.22 15.82
C VAL A 49 -8.03 33.42 14.96
N ASP A 50 -7.70 34.67 14.64
CA ASP A 50 -6.41 35.00 13.99
C ASP A 50 -5.26 34.79 15.00
N VAL A 51 -4.23 34.06 14.58
CA VAL A 51 -3.01 33.81 15.37
C VAL A 51 -1.86 34.63 14.82
N LEU A 52 -1.57 34.49 13.53
CA LEU A 52 -0.48 35.18 12.84
C LEU A 52 -0.95 35.68 11.48
N ARG A 53 -0.56 36.90 11.10
CA ARG A 53 -0.74 37.42 9.75
C ARG A 53 0.52 38.09 9.22
N ILE A 54 1.04 37.60 8.09
CA ILE A 54 2.25 38.10 7.44
C ILE A 54 1.89 38.63 6.04
N SER A 55 2.30 39.86 5.75
CA SER A 55 2.13 40.43 4.41
C SER A 55 3.13 39.80 3.43
N GLN A 56 2.67 39.46 2.23
CA GLN A 56 3.49 38.86 1.18
C GLN A 56 3.72 39.88 0.06
N PRO A 57 4.96 40.08 -0.40
CA PRO A 57 5.27 41.04 -1.46
C PRO A 57 4.82 40.53 -2.85
N GLU A 58 4.79 39.21 -3.06
CA GLU A 58 4.36 38.59 -4.32
C GLU A 58 3.30 37.51 -4.11
N SER A 59 2.83 36.92 -5.22
CA SER A 59 1.78 35.88 -5.24
C SER A 59 2.30 34.44 -5.12
N ASN A 60 3.61 34.27 -4.96
CA ASN A 60 4.30 32.98 -4.89
C ASN A 60 5.27 32.95 -3.70
N HIS A 61 5.74 31.74 -3.37
CA HIS A 61 6.65 31.47 -2.24
C HIS A 61 6.09 31.90 -0.88
N ASN A 62 4.85 31.53 -0.61
CA ASN A 62 4.24 31.81 0.68
C ASN A 62 4.65 30.79 1.76
N GLY A 63 5.36 29.70 1.40
CA GLY A 63 5.52 28.53 2.27
C GLY A 63 4.16 27.87 2.52
N GLY A 64 3.78 27.75 3.80
CA GLY A 64 2.43 27.38 4.21
C GLY A 64 2.32 26.06 4.96
N TRP A 65 3.44 25.44 5.35
CA TRP A 65 3.41 24.34 6.30
C TRP A 65 3.35 24.85 7.73
N ILE A 66 2.57 24.15 8.55
CA ILE A 66 2.54 24.32 10.01
C ILE A 66 2.57 22.95 10.67
N GLY A 67 3.20 22.85 11.83
CA GLY A 67 3.25 21.62 12.62
C GLY A 67 3.65 21.87 14.06
N PHE A 68 3.09 21.09 14.98
CA PHE A 68 3.53 21.09 16.37
C PHE A 68 4.73 20.18 16.53
N SER A 69 5.76 20.67 17.22
CA SER A 69 6.91 19.84 17.57
C SER A 69 6.50 18.81 18.63
N PRO A 70 6.81 17.52 18.44
CA PRO A 70 6.52 16.49 19.44
C PRO A 70 7.40 16.60 20.69
N ILE A 71 8.39 17.50 20.69
CA ILE A 71 9.33 17.69 21.81
C ILE A 71 8.88 18.80 22.75
N ASP A 72 8.39 19.91 22.21
CA ASP A 72 8.09 21.11 22.99
C ASP A 72 6.65 21.63 22.86
N ASN A 73 5.83 21.01 22.01
CA ASN A 73 4.42 21.37 21.76
C ASN A 73 4.20 22.81 21.30
N TYR A 74 5.23 23.51 20.79
CA TYR A 74 5.05 24.81 20.13
C TYR A 74 4.68 24.64 18.66
N LEU A 75 4.04 25.66 18.10
CA LEU A 75 3.65 25.70 16.70
C LEU A 75 4.80 26.25 15.86
N TYR A 76 5.25 25.43 14.90
CA TYR A 76 6.25 25.81 13.91
C TYR A 76 5.55 26.20 12.61
N ILE A 77 6.02 27.27 11.97
CA ILE A 77 5.40 27.86 10.79
C ILE A 77 6.47 28.13 9.73
N ALA A 78 6.32 27.54 8.56
CA ALA A 78 7.24 27.71 7.45
C ALA A 78 6.79 28.85 6.53
N THR A 79 7.62 29.86 6.38
CA THR A 79 7.36 31.03 5.52
C THR A 79 8.39 31.08 4.41
N GLY A 80 7.92 31.22 3.16
CA GLY A 80 8.83 31.50 2.05
C GLY A 80 9.32 32.96 2.07
N ASP A 81 10.30 33.25 1.23
CA ASP A 81 10.95 34.56 1.06
C ASP A 81 9.99 35.64 0.53
N GLY A 82 8.76 35.25 0.19
CA GLY A 82 7.71 36.13 -0.27
C GLY A 82 7.68 36.32 -1.77
N GLY A 83 8.50 35.58 -2.51
CA GLY A 83 8.39 35.44 -3.94
C GLY A 83 9.31 36.36 -4.74
N GLY A 84 9.05 36.39 -6.04
CA GLY A 84 9.95 37.03 -7.00
C GLY A 84 11.24 36.23 -7.23
N ALA A 85 12.06 36.71 -8.16
CA ALA A 85 13.34 36.09 -8.44
C ALA A 85 14.42 36.64 -7.51
N ASN A 86 15.30 35.76 -7.05
CA ASN A 86 16.53 36.07 -6.31
C ASN A 86 16.30 36.80 -5.00
N ASP A 87 15.16 36.61 -4.33
CA ASP A 87 14.84 37.25 -3.04
C ASP A 87 15.21 38.74 -3.06
N GLN A 88 14.67 39.45 -4.05
CA GLN A 88 15.02 40.85 -4.36
C GLN A 88 14.37 41.87 -3.42
N HIS A 89 13.63 41.40 -2.43
CA HIS A 89 12.99 42.22 -1.42
C HIS A 89 13.96 42.40 -0.23
N SER A 90 13.93 43.54 0.44
CA SER A 90 14.88 43.84 1.55
C SER A 90 16.36 43.81 1.13
N GLU A 91 16.69 44.57 0.09
CA GLU A 91 18.06 44.75 -0.40
C GLU A 91 18.97 45.44 0.66
N PRO A 92 20.26 45.07 0.73
CA PRO A 92 20.99 44.21 -0.20
C PRO A 92 20.94 42.71 0.10
N THR A 93 20.29 42.30 1.20
CA THR A 93 20.45 40.95 1.77
C THR A 93 19.40 39.95 1.31
N GLY A 94 18.19 40.41 0.98
CA GLY A 94 17.05 39.51 0.76
C GLY A 94 16.25 39.31 2.05
N ASN A 95 14.96 39.00 1.93
CA ASN A 95 14.08 38.70 3.06
C ASN A 95 14.59 37.51 3.86
N ALA A 96 15.10 36.47 3.22
CA ALA A 96 15.51 35.25 3.91
C ALA A 96 16.67 35.47 4.89
N GLN A 97 17.56 36.43 4.59
CA GLN A 97 18.68 36.82 5.46
C GLN A 97 18.38 38.00 6.37
N ASP A 98 17.34 38.80 6.09
CA ASP A 98 16.91 39.88 6.96
C ASP A 98 16.18 39.30 8.18
N LEU A 99 16.64 39.70 9.37
CA LEU A 99 16.15 39.20 10.65
C LEU A 99 15.33 40.25 11.41
N THR A 100 15.20 41.48 10.92
CA THR A 100 14.61 42.59 11.68
C THR A 100 13.31 43.05 11.05
N ASP A 101 12.19 42.96 11.78
CA ASP A 101 10.84 43.30 11.28
C ASP A 101 10.49 42.53 9.99
N ASN A 102 10.92 41.26 9.92
CA ASN A 102 10.80 40.41 8.75
C ASN A 102 10.69 38.91 9.10
N LEU A 103 9.51 38.36 8.83
CA LEU A 103 9.17 36.97 9.08
C LEU A 103 9.19 36.10 7.81
N LEU A 104 9.74 36.57 6.70
CA LEU A 104 9.78 35.86 5.41
C LEU A 104 11.10 35.08 5.22
N GLY A 105 11.02 33.90 4.61
CA GLY A 105 12.16 32.99 4.39
C GLY A 105 12.66 32.34 5.68
N LYS A 106 11.74 31.95 6.57
CA LYS A 106 11.99 31.50 7.94
C LYS A 106 11.26 30.20 8.27
N ILE A 107 11.76 29.49 9.29
CA ILE A 107 10.91 28.71 10.18
C ILE A 107 10.66 29.56 11.42
N LEU A 108 9.41 29.80 11.75
CA LEU A 108 8.99 30.49 12.97
C LEU A 108 8.59 29.47 14.03
N ARG A 109 8.71 29.82 15.32
CA ARG A 109 8.26 29.00 16.45
C ARG A 109 7.53 29.88 17.47
N ILE A 110 6.26 29.62 17.70
CA ILE A 110 5.38 30.43 18.57
C ILE A 110 4.59 29.55 19.55
N ASP A 111 4.13 30.14 20.65
CA ASP A 111 3.15 29.54 21.55
C ASP A 111 1.74 30.11 21.26
N PRO A 112 0.86 29.37 20.55
CA PRO A 112 -0.47 29.86 20.22
C PRO A 112 -1.45 29.87 21.42
N ALA A 113 -1.05 29.38 22.60
CA ALA A 113 -1.88 29.42 23.80
C ALA A 113 -1.78 30.75 24.57
N GLY A 114 -0.71 31.51 24.36
CA GLY A 114 -0.45 32.81 24.99
C GLY A 114 -0.72 34.02 24.08
N ASP A 115 -0.44 35.22 24.59
CA ASP A 115 -0.47 36.48 23.82
C ASP A 115 0.50 37.50 24.45
N ASP A 116 1.69 37.64 23.87
CA ASP A 116 2.70 38.63 24.27
C ASP A 116 2.54 39.98 23.55
N PHE A 117 1.61 40.08 22.60
CA PHE A 117 1.35 41.29 21.81
C PHE A 117 -0.09 41.80 21.98
N PRO A 118 -0.54 42.04 23.23
CA PRO A 118 -1.93 42.40 23.50
C PRO A 118 -2.34 43.68 22.75
N GLY A 119 -3.36 43.55 21.91
CA GLY A 119 -3.89 44.64 21.09
C GLY A 119 -3.41 44.65 19.63
N ASP A 120 -2.52 43.73 19.25
CA ASP A 120 -2.13 43.48 17.86
C ASP A 120 -2.85 42.23 17.32
N SER A 121 -3.95 42.43 16.59
CA SER A 121 -4.71 41.29 16.02
C SER A 121 -3.93 40.48 14.97
N SER A 122 -2.76 40.94 14.53
CA SER A 122 -1.90 40.19 13.62
C SER A 122 -0.90 39.27 14.32
N ARG A 123 -0.76 39.42 15.65
CA ARG A 123 0.13 38.64 16.51
C ARG A 123 -0.59 38.30 17.81
N ASN A 124 -1.21 37.13 17.83
CA ASN A 124 -1.99 36.63 18.96
C ASN A 124 -1.41 35.27 19.38
N TYR A 125 -0.22 35.34 19.95
CA TYR A 125 0.62 34.24 20.42
C TYR A 125 1.64 34.78 21.42
N ALA A 126 2.21 33.89 22.24
CA ALA A 126 3.39 34.20 23.05
C ALA A 126 4.67 33.74 22.35
N ILE A 127 5.79 34.33 22.77
CA ILE A 127 7.13 33.98 22.31
C ILE A 127 7.72 32.94 23.29
N PRO A 128 8.07 31.74 22.82
CA PRO A 128 8.85 30.82 23.63
C PRO A 128 10.18 31.46 24.06
N SER A 129 10.43 31.55 25.37
CA SER A 129 11.65 32.17 25.91
C SER A 129 12.96 31.46 25.53
N THR A 130 12.85 30.33 24.83
CA THR A 130 13.97 29.50 24.34
C THR A 130 14.25 29.73 22.87
N ASN A 131 13.50 30.61 22.19
CA ASN A 131 13.80 30.98 20.82
C ASN A 131 15.19 31.65 20.72
N PRO A 132 15.94 31.38 19.64
CA PRO A 132 17.35 31.74 19.51
C PRO A 132 17.61 33.25 19.44
N PHE A 133 16.59 34.03 19.06
CA PHE A 133 16.71 35.49 18.92
C PHE A 133 16.17 36.29 20.11
N VAL A 134 15.59 35.62 21.12
CA VAL A 134 15.11 36.29 22.34
C VAL A 134 16.27 36.97 23.06
N GLY A 135 16.24 38.30 23.09
CA GLY A 135 17.30 39.11 23.68
C GLY A 135 18.58 39.21 22.83
N ALA A 136 18.52 38.81 21.55
CA ALA A 136 19.57 38.96 20.56
C ALA A 136 19.08 39.83 19.38
N THR A 137 19.93 40.02 18.36
CA THR A 137 19.52 40.72 17.13
C THR A 137 18.72 39.78 16.25
N GLY A 138 17.43 40.06 16.09
CA GLY A 138 16.49 39.35 15.22
C GLY A 138 15.09 39.41 15.81
N ASP A 139 14.07 39.09 15.01
CA ASP A 139 12.70 38.94 15.50
C ASP A 139 12.59 37.66 16.35
N ASP A 140 11.92 37.79 17.50
CA ASP A 140 11.89 36.76 18.52
C ASP A 140 11.12 35.49 18.08
N GLU A 141 10.27 35.58 17.05
CA GLU A 141 9.56 34.47 16.43
C GLU A 141 10.47 33.50 15.67
N ILE A 142 11.64 33.96 15.21
CA ILE A 142 12.46 33.20 14.27
C ILE A 142 13.10 32.00 14.98
N TRP A 143 12.89 30.81 14.43
CA TRP A 143 13.58 29.58 14.84
C TRP A 143 14.76 29.27 13.92
N ALA A 144 14.58 29.39 12.61
CA ALA A 144 15.63 29.24 11.62
C ALA A 144 15.38 30.16 10.41
N TYR A 145 16.41 30.44 9.62
CA TYR A 145 16.34 31.43 8.54
C TYR A 145 17.20 31.05 7.33
N GLY A 146 17.16 31.88 6.29
CA GLY A 146 17.89 31.62 5.05
C GLY A 146 17.25 30.53 4.20
N LEU A 147 15.91 30.49 4.16
CA LEU A 147 15.11 29.58 3.35
C LEU A 147 14.41 30.33 2.21
N ARG A 148 14.17 29.66 1.09
CA ARG A 148 13.51 30.25 -0.09
C ARG A 148 12.00 30.04 -0.09
N ASN A 149 11.56 28.80 -0.16
CA ASN A 149 10.16 28.40 -0.11
C ASN A 149 10.06 26.99 0.50
N PRO A 150 10.17 26.89 1.85
CA PRO A 150 10.08 25.63 2.57
C PRO A 150 8.68 24.99 2.38
N TRP A 151 8.61 24.00 1.49
CA TRP A 151 7.37 23.32 1.08
C TRP A 151 7.31 21.92 1.67
N ARG A 152 6.38 21.73 2.61
CA ARG A 152 6.20 20.49 3.39
C ARG A 152 7.43 20.06 4.21
N PRO A 153 7.94 20.90 5.14
CA PRO A 153 8.68 20.39 6.28
C PRO A 153 7.88 19.33 7.07
N SER A 154 8.56 18.59 7.95
CA SER A 154 7.92 17.66 8.87
C SER A 154 8.82 17.37 10.07
N PHE A 155 8.21 17.17 11.24
CA PHE A 155 8.91 16.50 12.34
C PHE A 155 8.84 14.98 12.16
N ASP A 156 9.93 14.30 12.43
CA ASP A 156 9.88 12.89 12.77
C ASP A 156 9.11 12.75 14.09
N ARG A 157 7.93 12.13 14.03
CA ARG A 157 7.03 11.98 15.19
C ARG A 157 7.66 11.25 16.38
N GLN A 158 8.70 10.44 16.14
CA GLN A 158 9.35 9.66 17.19
C GLN A 158 10.56 10.38 17.79
N THR A 159 11.39 11.03 16.95
CA THR A 159 12.65 11.63 17.41
C THR A 159 12.57 13.14 17.63
N GLY A 160 11.61 13.82 16.97
CA GLY A 160 11.51 15.27 16.93
C GLY A 160 12.46 15.95 15.96
N ASP A 161 13.19 15.19 15.12
CA ASP A 161 14.05 15.78 14.10
C ASP A 161 13.21 16.50 13.04
N LEU A 162 13.66 17.68 12.61
CA LEU A 162 12.96 18.49 11.62
C LEU A 162 13.63 18.34 10.25
N TYR A 163 12.84 17.90 9.26
CA TYR A 163 13.22 17.88 7.85
C TYR A 163 12.56 19.07 7.15
N ILE A 164 13.30 19.76 6.30
CA ILE A 164 12.84 20.96 5.59
C ILE A 164 13.12 20.76 4.11
N ALA A 165 12.08 20.48 3.33
CA ALA A 165 12.18 20.53 1.88
C ALA A 165 12.04 21.98 1.43
N ASP A 166 13.09 22.55 0.84
CA ASP A 166 13.13 23.95 0.41
C ASP A 166 13.17 24.04 -1.11
N VAL A 167 12.12 24.64 -1.69
CA VAL A 167 12.00 24.74 -3.14
C VAL A 167 12.98 25.78 -3.66
N GLY A 168 13.92 25.34 -4.49
CA GLY A 168 14.92 26.20 -5.09
C GLY A 168 14.43 26.97 -6.31
N GLN A 169 15.34 27.72 -6.94
CA GLN A 169 14.96 28.67 -7.98
C GLN A 169 15.00 28.07 -9.39
N ASN A 170 16.19 27.65 -9.83
CA ASN A 170 16.44 27.22 -11.21
C ASN A 170 17.51 26.12 -11.33
N ALA A 171 18.31 25.90 -10.29
CA ALA A 171 19.48 25.04 -10.38
C ALA A 171 19.42 23.85 -9.43
N ARG A 172 18.98 24.06 -8.20
CA ARG A 172 18.96 23.03 -7.17
C ARG A 172 17.64 23.02 -6.42
N GLU A 173 17.23 21.83 -6.05
CA GLU A 173 16.19 21.55 -5.06
C GLU A 173 16.84 20.89 -3.85
N GLU A 174 16.35 21.11 -2.63
CA GLU A 174 17.05 20.68 -1.43
C GLU A 174 16.17 20.16 -0.28
N ILE A 175 16.78 19.27 0.52
CA ILE A 175 16.31 18.83 1.83
C ILE A 175 17.36 19.24 2.86
N SER A 176 16.94 20.07 3.81
CA SER A 176 17.69 20.44 5.01
C SER A 176 17.22 19.61 6.22
N PHE A 177 18.11 19.41 7.19
CA PHE A 177 17.86 18.64 8.40
C PHE A 177 18.29 19.43 9.62
N GLN A 178 17.47 19.40 10.67
CA GLN A 178 17.77 19.95 11.97
C GLN A 178 17.51 18.89 13.04
N PRO A 179 18.53 18.48 13.82
CA PRO A 179 18.32 17.47 14.85
C PRO A 179 17.43 18.02 15.97
N ALA A 180 16.66 17.16 16.62
CA ALA A 180 15.78 17.51 17.73
C ALA A 180 16.51 18.21 18.90
N SER A 181 17.82 17.98 19.03
CA SER A 181 18.67 18.62 20.04
C SER A 181 19.11 20.05 19.68
N SER A 182 18.69 20.58 18.53
CA SER A 182 19.05 21.94 18.12
C SER A 182 18.47 22.99 19.09
N ALA A 183 19.21 24.09 19.27
CA ALA A 183 18.76 25.26 19.99
C ALA A 183 18.15 26.34 19.07
N GLY A 184 17.99 26.05 17.78
CA GLY A 184 17.58 27.02 16.77
C GLY A 184 18.70 27.98 16.37
N GLY A 185 18.41 28.83 15.39
CA GLY A 185 19.28 29.88 14.87
C GLY A 185 20.05 29.48 13.62
N GLU A 186 19.80 28.29 13.07
CA GLU A 186 20.41 27.82 11.83
C GLU A 186 20.07 28.75 10.65
N ASN A 187 21.09 29.04 9.86
CA ASN A 187 21.00 29.72 8.58
C ASN A 187 21.17 28.69 7.46
N TYR A 188 20.18 28.52 6.59
CA TYR A 188 20.24 27.59 5.45
C TYR A 188 20.81 28.21 4.17
N GLY A 189 21.14 29.50 4.19
CA GLY A 189 22.05 30.12 3.23
C GLY A 189 21.40 30.81 2.03
N TRP A 190 20.10 30.63 1.77
CA TRP A 190 19.39 31.43 0.77
C TRP A 190 19.40 32.91 1.19
N ARG A 191 19.72 33.88 0.34
CA ARG A 191 19.80 33.81 -1.13
C ARG A 191 21.18 33.63 -1.75
N LEU A 192 22.26 33.63 -0.96
CA LEU A 192 23.61 33.52 -1.51
C LEU A 192 23.90 32.12 -2.06
N ARG A 193 23.20 31.12 -1.52
CA ARG A 193 23.29 29.69 -1.84
C ARG A 193 21.97 29.19 -2.39
N GLU A 194 22.04 28.24 -3.32
CA GLU A 194 20.91 27.46 -3.82
C GLU A 194 21.38 26.00 -3.83
N GLY A 195 20.94 25.19 -2.86
CA GLY A 195 21.60 23.94 -2.54
C GLY A 195 23.05 24.16 -2.08
N THR A 196 23.91 23.23 -2.50
CA THR A 196 25.35 23.23 -2.19
C THR A 196 26.18 24.16 -3.09
N ILE A 197 25.54 24.98 -3.94
CA ILE A 197 26.22 25.90 -4.86
C ILE A 197 25.91 27.36 -4.52
N ALA A 198 26.77 28.27 -4.98
CA ALA A 198 26.41 29.68 -5.03
C ALA A 198 25.25 29.88 -6.00
N THR A 199 24.27 30.71 -5.63
CA THR A 199 23.11 31.01 -6.49
C THR A 199 23.62 31.49 -7.86
N PRO A 200 23.24 30.83 -8.97
CA PRO A 200 23.83 31.09 -10.29
C PRO A 200 23.28 32.35 -10.96
N THR A 201 23.02 33.39 -10.17
CA THR A 201 22.64 34.73 -10.63
C THR A 201 23.76 35.71 -10.29
N THR A 202 24.29 36.38 -11.32
CA THR A 202 25.35 37.38 -11.15
C THR A 202 24.89 38.51 -10.24
N GLY A 203 25.69 38.82 -9.21
CA GLY A 203 25.38 39.86 -8.23
C GLY A 203 24.50 39.43 -7.06
N VAL A 204 24.05 38.17 -7.05
CA VAL A 204 23.24 37.58 -5.96
C VAL A 204 24.04 36.47 -5.28
N GLY A 205 24.49 35.48 -6.04
CA GLY A 205 25.23 34.34 -5.49
C GLY A 205 26.55 34.74 -4.87
N GLY A 206 26.95 34.04 -3.81
CA GLY A 206 28.17 34.33 -3.08
C GLY A 206 28.69 33.16 -2.28
N ASP A 207 29.72 33.43 -1.49
CA ASP A 207 30.22 32.48 -0.51
C ASP A 207 29.11 32.12 0.48
N ARG A 208 29.15 30.88 0.98
CA ARG A 208 28.23 30.42 2.01
C ARG A 208 28.32 31.34 3.23
N PRO A 209 27.19 31.85 3.77
CA PRO A 209 27.22 32.65 4.99
C PRO A 209 27.99 31.94 6.11
N PRO A 210 28.78 32.66 6.93
CA PRO A 210 29.49 32.05 8.04
C PRO A 210 28.53 31.31 8.99
N GLY A 211 28.82 30.04 9.26
CA GLY A 211 27.98 29.20 10.13
C GLY A 211 26.71 28.65 9.49
N ALA A 212 26.43 28.95 8.21
CA ALA A 212 25.28 28.35 7.53
C ALA A 212 25.43 26.82 7.39
N VAL A 213 24.30 26.15 7.54
CA VAL A 213 24.13 24.70 7.48
C VAL A 213 23.87 24.32 6.02
N GLU A 214 24.58 23.30 5.53
CA GLU A 214 24.33 22.77 4.19
C GLU A 214 23.13 21.81 4.22
N PRO A 215 22.38 21.70 3.11
CA PRO A 215 21.34 20.69 2.99
C PRO A 215 21.95 19.28 3.07
N VAL A 216 21.20 18.33 3.64
CA VAL A 216 21.59 16.91 3.69
C VAL A 216 21.41 16.22 2.34
N HIS A 217 20.59 16.80 1.47
CA HIS A 217 20.43 16.36 0.09
C HIS A 217 20.09 17.53 -0.82
N ASP A 218 20.73 17.59 -1.98
CA ASP A 218 20.31 18.45 -3.08
C ASP A 218 20.34 17.71 -4.42
N TYR A 219 19.56 18.17 -5.38
CA TYR A 219 19.51 17.60 -6.73
C TYR A 219 19.24 18.67 -7.78
N PHE A 220 19.55 18.37 -9.05
CA PHE A 220 19.44 19.33 -10.15
C PHE A 220 18.02 19.44 -10.71
N HIS A 221 17.64 20.63 -11.16
CA HIS A 221 16.51 20.88 -12.08
C HIS A 221 16.79 20.30 -13.48
N ALA A 222 16.73 18.98 -13.60
CA ALA A 222 16.90 18.25 -14.85
C ALA A 222 15.94 17.06 -14.91
N LEU A 223 15.81 16.42 -16.07
CA LEU A 223 15.02 15.18 -16.23
C LEU A 223 13.53 15.34 -15.86
N GLY A 224 12.96 16.53 -16.12
CA GLY A 224 11.56 16.83 -15.79
C GLY A 224 11.33 17.20 -14.32
N ARG A 225 12.37 17.27 -13.50
CA ARG A 225 12.29 17.74 -12.11
C ARG A 225 12.00 19.24 -12.05
N ILE A 226 11.08 19.64 -11.18
CA ILE A 226 10.55 21.01 -11.13
C ILE A 226 10.58 21.60 -9.73
N SER A 227 10.26 20.83 -8.70
CA SER A 227 10.22 21.35 -7.33
C SER A 227 10.16 20.21 -6.32
N VAL A 228 10.97 20.30 -5.28
CA VAL A 228 10.91 19.34 -4.18
C VAL A 228 9.57 19.41 -3.45
N THR A 229 9.09 18.24 -3.03
CA THR A 229 7.98 18.07 -2.10
C THR A 229 8.48 17.24 -0.93
N GLY A 230 8.54 17.86 0.25
CA GLY A 230 8.88 17.16 1.48
C GLY A 230 7.78 16.20 1.92
N GLY A 231 8.19 15.12 2.57
CA GLY A 231 7.29 14.09 3.11
C GLY A 231 7.49 13.92 4.60
N TYR A 232 7.57 12.68 5.06
CA TYR A 232 7.72 12.34 6.48
C TYR A 232 8.72 11.19 6.66
N ALA A 233 9.29 11.11 7.87
CA ALA A 233 10.03 9.93 8.30
C ALA A 233 9.04 8.81 8.64
N TYR A 234 9.15 7.68 7.96
CA TYR A 234 8.23 6.56 8.14
C TYR A 234 8.35 5.95 9.54
N ARG A 235 7.22 5.92 10.25
CA ARG A 235 7.07 5.37 11.61
C ARG A 235 5.85 4.43 11.71
N GLY A 236 5.48 3.82 10.59
CA GLY A 236 4.37 2.88 10.48
C GLY A 236 4.75 1.43 10.78
N PRO A 237 3.93 0.44 10.39
CA PRO A 237 4.19 -0.98 10.68
C PRO A 237 5.33 -1.62 9.89
N ILE A 238 5.71 -1.07 8.73
CA ILE A 238 6.69 -1.72 7.85
C ILE A 238 8.10 -1.53 8.44
N GLU A 239 8.63 -2.60 9.04
CA GLU A 239 9.91 -2.56 9.76
C GLU A 239 11.09 -2.13 8.87
N SER A 240 11.10 -2.57 7.61
CA SER A 240 12.16 -2.23 6.65
C SER A 240 12.21 -0.74 6.28
N LEU A 241 11.14 0.02 6.54
CA LEU A 241 11.04 1.45 6.24
C LEU A 241 11.29 2.33 7.46
N GLN A 242 11.51 1.78 8.66
CA GLN A 242 11.63 2.57 9.88
C GLN A 242 12.69 3.69 9.79
N GLY A 243 12.25 4.92 10.00
CA GLY A 243 13.09 6.11 10.01
C GLY A 243 13.56 6.57 8.62
N HIS A 244 13.09 5.97 7.53
CA HIS A 244 13.30 6.51 6.20
C HIS A 244 12.44 7.75 5.99
N TYR A 245 13.08 8.90 5.78
CA TYR A 245 12.43 10.13 5.34
C TYR A 245 12.15 10.06 3.84
N PHE A 246 10.87 10.10 3.47
CA PHE A 246 10.42 10.11 2.09
C PHE A 246 10.22 11.54 1.59
N PHE A 247 10.58 11.76 0.33
CA PHE A 247 10.36 13.04 -0.37
C PHE A 247 10.26 12.78 -1.88
N ALA A 248 9.71 13.72 -2.61
CA ALA A 248 9.47 13.58 -4.04
C ALA A 248 9.81 14.84 -4.82
N ASP A 249 9.84 14.72 -6.15
CA ASP A 249 9.76 15.85 -7.05
C ASP A 249 8.35 15.96 -7.65
N TYR A 250 7.75 17.14 -7.58
CA TYR A 250 6.41 17.40 -8.09
C TYR A 250 6.30 17.24 -9.61
N GLY A 251 7.35 17.59 -10.35
CA GLY A 251 7.35 17.59 -11.82
C GLY A 251 7.53 16.21 -12.41
N SER A 252 8.58 15.50 -11.98
CA SER A 252 8.89 14.16 -12.51
C SER A 252 8.07 13.05 -11.86
N GLY A 253 7.56 13.27 -10.64
CA GLY A 253 6.95 12.22 -9.83
C GLY A 253 7.98 11.23 -9.26
N ASP A 254 9.27 11.59 -9.32
CA ASP A 254 10.31 10.80 -8.69
C ASP A 254 10.07 10.73 -7.18
N LEU A 255 10.23 9.55 -6.59
CA LEU A 255 10.09 9.30 -5.15
C LEU A 255 11.39 8.75 -4.60
N TRP A 256 11.92 9.37 -3.55
CA TRP A 256 13.15 8.95 -2.89
C TRP A 256 12.94 8.79 -1.39
N SER A 257 13.87 8.09 -0.76
CA SER A 257 13.99 8.09 0.69
C SER A 257 15.43 8.01 1.15
N PHE A 258 15.70 8.41 2.38
CA PHE A 258 16.95 8.15 3.08
C PHE A 258 16.71 8.13 4.58
N ARG A 259 17.64 7.58 5.36
CA ARG A 259 17.59 7.64 6.82
C ARG A 259 18.66 8.57 7.35
N MET A 260 18.38 9.27 8.46
CA MET A 260 19.41 9.98 9.21
C MET A 260 19.91 9.12 10.37
N SER A 261 21.23 9.05 10.54
CA SER A 261 21.88 8.43 11.70
C SER A 261 23.08 9.26 12.10
N ASP A 262 23.16 9.67 13.37
CA ASP A 262 24.24 10.52 13.89
C ASP A 262 24.51 11.79 13.05
N GLY A 263 23.44 12.41 12.54
CA GLY A 263 23.51 13.60 11.68
C GLY A 263 24.08 13.34 10.28
N GLN A 264 24.16 12.08 9.85
CA GLN A 264 24.59 11.69 8.50
C GLN A 264 23.45 11.03 7.74
N LYS A 265 23.40 11.28 6.43
CA LYS A 265 22.47 10.62 5.51
C LYS A 265 22.96 9.22 5.17
N MET A 266 22.09 8.24 5.37
CA MET A 266 22.30 6.81 5.14
C MET A 266 21.19 6.26 4.24
N ASP A 267 21.40 5.08 3.68
CA ASP A 267 20.35 4.25 3.07
C ASP A 267 19.50 4.98 2.01
N PHE A 268 20.15 5.83 1.20
CA PHE A 268 19.47 6.57 0.13
C PHE A 268 18.96 5.60 -0.94
N SER A 269 17.66 5.67 -1.23
CA SER A 269 16.97 4.83 -2.20
C SER A 269 16.18 5.67 -3.20
N ASN A 270 16.20 5.25 -4.46
CA ASN A 270 15.25 5.68 -5.47
C ASN A 270 14.10 4.68 -5.51
N ASN A 271 12.92 5.14 -5.10
CA ASN A 271 11.73 4.31 -4.93
C ASN A 271 10.77 4.44 -6.11
N THR A 272 11.02 5.31 -7.10
CA THR A 272 10.09 5.58 -8.22
C THR A 272 9.57 4.30 -8.88
N ASP A 273 10.46 3.33 -9.12
CA ASP A 273 10.08 2.07 -9.80
C ASP A 273 9.39 1.07 -8.85
N ASN A 274 9.60 1.21 -7.53
CA ASN A 274 9.01 0.32 -6.52
C ASN A 274 7.52 0.63 -6.26
N VAL A 275 7.06 1.84 -6.59
CA VAL A 275 5.67 2.33 -6.42
C VAL A 275 4.90 2.47 -7.74
N SER A 276 5.47 2.04 -8.88
CA SER A 276 4.78 2.11 -10.17
C SER A 276 3.67 1.05 -10.24
N LEU A 277 2.42 1.49 -10.04
CA LEU A 277 1.22 0.67 -10.26
C LEU A 277 1.08 0.49 -11.78
N SER A 278 1.21 -0.74 -12.30
CA SER A 278 0.93 -1.08 -13.71
C SER A 278 1.63 -0.17 -14.75
N GLY A 279 2.86 0.28 -14.46
CA GLY A 279 3.62 1.15 -15.37
C GLY A 279 3.20 2.63 -15.41
N ALA A 280 2.19 3.03 -14.62
CA ALA A 280 1.79 4.43 -14.49
C ALA A 280 2.55 5.09 -13.32
N GLY A 281 3.35 6.12 -13.62
CA GLY A 281 4.04 6.91 -12.59
C GLY A 281 3.06 7.64 -11.66
N LEU A 282 3.50 7.93 -10.43
CA LEU A 282 2.68 8.59 -9.39
C LEU A 282 2.21 10.01 -9.75
N GLY A 283 2.77 10.61 -10.81
CA GLY A 283 2.37 11.92 -11.34
C GLY A 283 2.80 13.09 -10.46
N ASN A 284 1.98 14.15 -10.41
CA ASN A 284 2.31 15.38 -9.68
C ASN A 284 2.09 15.23 -8.16
N ILE A 285 3.08 14.67 -7.47
CA ILE A 285 3.11 14.53 -6.01
C ILE A 285 3.24 15.91 -5.37
N ALA A 286 2.19 16.38 -4.69
CA ALA A 286 2.13 17.73 -4.10
C ALA A 286 2.29 17.76 -2.58
N SER A 287 2.09 16.62 -1.91
CA SER A 287 2.22 16.47 -0.47
C SER A 287 2.36 15.00 -0.10
N PHE A 288 2.70 14.78 1.17
CA PHE A 288 2.50 13.53 1.87
C PHE A 288 1.51 13.75 3.03
N GLY A 289 1.07 12.66 3.64
CA GLY A 289 0.33 12.65 4.90
C GLY A 289 0.62 11.37 5.66
N GLU A 290 0.31 11.34 6.94
CA GLU A 290 0.44 10.14 7.76
C GLU A 290 -0.82 9.94 8.60
N ASP A 291 -1.17 8.70 8.90
CA ASP A 291 -2.25 8.39 9.84
C ASP A 291 -1.73 8.22 11.29
N ALA A 292 -2.64 7.83 12.19
CA ALA A 292 -2.34 7.58 13.59
C ALA A 292 -1.39 6.38 13.78
N ALA A 293 -1.48 5.37 12.92
CA ALA A 293 -0.63 4.18 12.93
C ALA A 293 0.79 4.43 12.38
N GLY A 294 0.99 5.55 11.67
CA GLY A 294 2.26 5.91 11.02
C GLY A 294 2.38 5.40 9.58
N ASN A 295 1.29 4.90 8.99
CA ASN A 295 1.26 4.63 7.56
C ASN A 295 1.45 5.94 6.80
N LEU A 296 2.20 5.87 5.71
CA LEU A 296 2.58 7.02 4.92
C LEU A 296 1.75 7.07 3.64
N TYR A 297 1.22 8.26 3.33
CA TYR A 297 0.39 8.52 2.17
C TYR A 297 1.04 9.54 1.25
N VAL A 298 0.88 9.34 -0.06
CA VAL A 298 1.36 10.22 -1.12
C VAL A 298 0.16 10.88 -1.80
N LEU A 299 0.14 12.21 -1.87
CA LEU A 299 -0.98 12.98 -2.41
C LEU A 299 -0.63 13.51 -3.79
N ASN A 300 -1.33 13.00 -4.82
CA ASN A 300 -1.28 13.57 -6.16
C ASN A 300 -2.25 14.77 -6.25
N ARG A 301 -1.79 15.90 -6.81
CA ARG A 301 -2.58 17.14 -6.90
C ARG A 301 -3.92 17.01 -7.62
N SER A 302 -3.99 16.12 -8.62
CA SER A 302 -5.17 15.93 -9.49
C SER A 302 -5.60 14.46 -9.57
N GLY A 303 -5.02 13.61 -8.72
CA GLY A 303 -5.18 12.17 -8.74
C GLY A 303 -5.61 11.63 -7.38
N PRO A 304 -5.49 10.31 -7.16
CA PRO A 304 -5.83 9.69 -5.89
C PRO A 304 -4.78 9.99 -4.81
N ILE A 305 -5.12 9.59 -3.59
CA ILE A 305 -4.18 9.44 -2.48
C ILE A 305 -3.70 8.00 -2.49
N TYR A 306 -2.39 7.79 -2.45
CA TYR A 306 -1.77 6.46 -2.39
C TYR A 306 -1.27 6.19 -0.98
N ARG A 307 -1.38 4.95 -0.50
CA ARG A 307 -0.65 4.47 0.69
C ARG A 307 0.66 3.82 0.24
N ILE A 308 1.76 4.10 0.93
CA ILE A 308 3.01 3.35 0.77
C ILE A 308 2.88 2.06 1.55
N ASP A 309 3.05 0.94 0.85
CA ASP A 309 2.91 -0.40 1.41
C ASP A 309 4.08 -1.31 0.99
N GLN A 310 4.25 -2.41 1.71
CA GLN A 310 5.22 -3.45 1.37
C GLN A 310 4.53 -4.48 0.48
N ALA A 311 4.95 -4.57 -0.78
CA ALA A 311 4.53 -5.68 -1.63
C ALA A 311 5.12 -6.99 -1.13
N THR A 312 4.33 -8.06 -1.14
CA THR A 312 4.79 -9.43 -0.94
C THR A 312 4.86 -10.14 -2.29
N GLU A 313 5.85 -11.02 -2.45
CA GLU A 313 5.76 -12.01 -3.53
C GLU A 313 4.62 -12.96 -3.14
N ALA A 314 3.57 -13.01 -3.95
CA ALA A 314 2.54 -14.03 -3.74
C ALA A 314 3.17 -15.41 -3.97
N PRO A 315 2.65 -16.47 -3.31
CA PRO A 315 2.88 -17.82 -3.81
C PRO A 315 2.56 -17.85 -5.32
N SER A 316 3.42 -18.51 -6.11
CA SER A 316 3.33 -18.53 -7.57
C SER A 316 1.89 -18.81 -8.03
N VAL A 317 1.30 -17.89 -8.79
CA VAL A 317 -0.03 -18.05 -9.42
C VAL A 317 -0.06 -19.33 -10.26
N LEU A 318 1.10 -19.68 -10.85
CA LEU A 318 1.37 -20.97 -11.42
C LEU A 318 2.77 -21.46 -11.04
N ALA A 319 2.85 -22.54 -10.27
CA ALA A 319 4.14 -23.16 -9.94
C ALA A 319 4.76 -23.85 -11.18
N ARG A 320 6.10 -23.79 -11.28
CA ARG A 320 6.88 -24.63 -12.20
C ARG A 320 6.63 -26.12 -11.89
N GLY A 321 6.83 -27.01 -12.86
CA GLY A 321 6.55 -28.43 -12.71
C GLY A 321 5.04 -28.75 -12.58
N SER A 322 4.18 -27.82 -12.98
CA SER A 322 2.73 -28.00 -12.94
C SER A 322 2.23 -29.02 -13.97
N VAL A 323 1.00 -29.50 -13.80
CA VAL A 323 0.33 -30.34 -14.80
C VAL A 323 -0.19 -29.48 -15.94
N TRP A 324 0.21 -29.77 -17.17
CA TRP A 324 -0.26 -29.10 -18.38
C TRP A 324 -1.13 -30.04 -19.21
N LYS A 325 -2.13 -29.46 -19.88
CA LYS A 325 -2.76 -30.12 -21.02
C LYS A 325 -1.92 -29.89 -22.26
N TYR A 326 -1.82 -30.88 -23.14
CA TYR A 326 -1.02 -30.76 -24.36
C TYR A 326 -1.65 -31.43 -25.58
N LEU A 327 -1.29 -30.91 -26.75
CA LEU A 327 -1.60 -31.44 -28.08
C LEU A 327 -0.31 -31.59 -28.88
N ASP A 328 0.03 -32.84 -29.20
CA ASP A 328 1.29 -33.27 -29.79
C ASP A 328 1.09 -34.12 -31.06
N ASP A 329 -0.06 -33.99 -31.71
CA ASP A 329 -0.45 -34.81 -32.88
C ASP A 329 -0.19 -34.14 -34.23
N GLY A 330 0.46 -32.97 -34.22
CA GLY A 330 0.78 -32.17 -35.40
C GLY A 330 -0.44 -31.50 -36.07
N SER A 331 -1.61 -31.54 -35.44
CA SER A 331 -2.81 -30.85 -35.95
C SER A 331 -2.79 -29.35 -35.62
N ASN A 332 -3.48 -28.55 -36.44
CA ASN A 332 -3.66 -27.12 -36.22
C ASN A 332 -4.96 -26.86 -35.43
N PRO A 333 -4.89 -26.45 -34.15
CA PRO A 333 -6.07 -26.16 -33.33
C PRO A 333 -6.75 -24.81 -33.66
N GLY A 334 -6.23 -24.04 -34.63
CA GLY A 334 -6.68 -22.69 -34.97
C GLY A 334 -6.22 -21.64 -33.97
N ASP A 335 -6.98 -20.54 -33.80
CA ASP A 335 -6.65 -19.51 -32.79
C ASP A 335 -7.48 -19.65 -31.50
N ALA A 336 -8.60 -20.38 -31.55
CA ALA A 336 -9.55 -20.46 -30.45
C ALA A 336 -8.95 -21.11 -29.19
N TRP A 337 -7.99 -22.03 -29.36
CA TRP A 337 -7.26 -22.68 -28.26
C TRP A 337 -6.38 -21.75 -27.44
N ARG A 338 -6.31 -20.44 -27.74
CA ARG A 338 -5.63 -19.49 -26.85
C ARG A 338 -6.58 -18.91 -25.80
N SER A 339 -7.89 -19.02 -26.02
CA SER A 339 -8.90 -18.39 -25.18
C SER A 339 -9.40 -19.32 -24.05
N PRO A 340 -9.93 -18.75 -22.95
CA PRO A 340 -10.46 -19.53 -21.82
C PRO A 340 -11.63 -20.46 -22.18
N GLY A 341 -12.48 -20.06 -23.14
CA GLY A 341 -13.67 -20.82 -23.52
C GLY A 341 -13.44 -22.02 -24.46
N PHE A 342 -12.19 -22.38 -24.77
CA PHE A 342 -11.89 -23.52 -25.64
C PHE A 342 -12.03 -24.85 -24.91
N ASP A 343 -12.67 -25.82 -25.56
CA ASP A 343 -12.82 -27.18 -25.04
C ASP A 343 -11.59 -28.02 -25.37
N ASP A 344 -10.71 -28.15 -24.38
CA ASP A 344 -9.52 -29.01 -24.41
C ASP A 344 -9.74 -30.33 -23.65
N SER A 345 -10.97 -30.80 -23.51
CA SER A 345 -11.28 -32.05 -22.80
C SER A 345 -10.67 -33.30 -23.45
N THR A 346 -10.33 -33.24 -24.74
CA THR A 346 -9.69 -34.33 -25.48
C THR A 346 -8.16 -34.27 -25.48
N TRP A 347 -7.57 -33.20 -24.97
CA TRP A 347 -6.11 -33.04 -24.90
C TRP A 347 -5.54 -33.96 -23.83
N LEU A 348 -4.31 -34.43 -24.05
CA LEU A 348 -3.58 -35.21 -23.05
C LEU A 348 -3.13 -34.30 -21.90
N SER A 349 -2.71 -34.88 -20.78
CA SER A 349 -2.21 -34.12 -19.63
C SER A 349 -1.04 -34.79 -18.95
N GLY A 350 -0.05 -34.02 -18.52
CA GLY A 350 1.12 -34.53 -17.81
C GLY A 350 1.85 -33.45 -17.00
N LEU A 351 2.71 -33.89 -16.09
CA LEU A 351 3.55 -33.00 -15.29
C LEU A 351 4.67 -32.42 -16.14
N ALA A 352 4.89 -31.11 -16.06
CA ALA A 352 6.10 -30.50 -16.56
C ALA A 352 7.32 -30.96 -15.73
N GLN A 353 8.53 -31.00 -16.29
CA GLN A 353 8.90 -30.64 -17.65
C GLN A 353 8.37 -31.66 -18.68
N LEU A 354 7.77 -31.15 -19.77
CA LEU A 354 7.24 -31.97 -20.86
C LEU A 354 8.21 -31.93 -22.04
N GLY A 355 8.48 -33.06 -22.68
CA GLY A 355 9.53 -33.10 -23.67
C GLY A 355 9.78 -34.44 -24.36
N TYR A 356 10.85 -34.49 -25.16
CA TYR A 356 11.46 -35.71 -25.65
C TYR A 356 12.95 -35.46 -25.91
N GLY A 357 13.73 -36.52 -26.16
CA GLY A 357 15.12 -36.40 -26.64
C GLY A 357 16.17 -36.65 -25.55
N ASP A 358 15.82 -36.50 -24.28
CA ASP A 358 16.65 -36.93 -23.16
C ASP A 358 16.42 -38.41 -22.83
N ASP A 359 17.51 -39.13 -22.53
CA ASP A 359 17.44 -40.57 -22.27
C ASP A 359 16.72 -40.83 -20.94
N GLU A 360 15.41 -41.08 -21.00
CA GLU A 360 14.57 -41.40 -19.83
C GLU A 360 15.09 -42.60 -19.01
N LEU A 361 15.97 -43.44 -19.58
CA LEU A 361 16.62 -44.56 -18.88
C LEU A 361 17.82 -44.15 -18.02
N LEU A 362 18.30 -42.90 -18.11
CA LEU A 362 19.44 -42.36 -17.36
C LEU A 362 19.07 -41.23 -16.39
N GLY A 363 17.78 -40.98 -16.18
CA GLY A 363 17.29 -39.94 -15.28
C GLY A 363 17.17 -38.58 -15.97
N GLY A 364 16.59 -38.56 -17.18
CA GLY A 364 16.16 -37.33 -17.84
C GLY A 364 15.27 -36.45 -16.95
N ASP A 365 15.28 -35.16 -17.21
CA ASP A 365 14.54 -34.11 -16.50
C ASP A 365 13.05 -34.05 -16.89
N HIS A 366 12.66 -34.65 -18.03
CA HIS A 366 11.27 -34.74 -18.48
C HIS A 366 10.43 -35.66 -17.58
N ASN A 367 9.38 -35.09 -16.98
CA ASN A 367 8.38 -35.84 -16.22
C ASN A 367 7.28 -36.41 -17.13
N THR A 368 7.11 -35.85 -18.33
CA THR A 368 6.11 -36.32 -19.32
C THR A 368 6.70 -36.30 -20.73
N ALA A 369 6.76 -37.48 -21.37
CA ALA A 369 7.08 -37.58 -22.79
C ALA A 369 5.94 -37.06 -23.69
N VAL A 370 6.27 -36.20 -24.66
CA VAL A 370 5.36 -35.80 -25.76
C VAL A 370 5.76 -36.47 -27.08
N SER A 371 4.80 -36.67 -27.98
CA SER A 371 5.05 -37.27 -29.29
C SER A 371 5.67 -36.28 -30.27
N TYR A 372 6.70 -36.70 -30.99
CA TYR A 372 7.22 -35.98 -32.16
C TYR A 372 6.58 -36.45 -33.48
N GLY A 373 5.57 -37.32 -33.42
CA GLY A 373 4.99 -37.97 -34.59
C GLY A 373 5.66 -39.27 -35.00
N PRO A 374 5.30 -39.84 -36.17
CA PRO A 374 5.68 -41.19 -36.56
C PRO A 374 7.09 -41.32 -37.14
N ASP A 375 7.72 -40.24 -37.58
CA ASP A 375 9.03 -40.25 -38.23
C ASP A 375 10.02 -39.33 -37.49
N PRO A 376 11.12 -39.88 -36.93
CA PRO A 376 12.12 -39.06 -36.24
C PRO A 376 12.92 -38.11 -37.15
N ASN A 377 12.77 -38.20 -38.48
CA ASN A 377 13.39 -37.27 -39.44
C ASN A 377 12.37 -36.30 -40.08
N ASP A 378 11.10 -36.38 -39.68
CA ASP A 378 10.00 -35.53 -40.14
C ASP A 378 9.06 -35.29 -38.94
N LYS A 379 9.65 -34.71 -37.89
CA LYS A 379 8.95 -34.42 -36.63
C LYS A 379 7.93 -33.30 -36.82
N TYR A 380 6.88 -33.31 -36.00
CA TYR A 380 5.95 -32.19 -35.95
C TYR A 380 6.66 -30.90 -35.52
N ALA A 381 6.37 -29.80 -36.21
CA ALA A 381 7.00 -28.51 -35.95
C ALA A 381 6.57 -27.93 -34.60
N THR A 382 5.30 -28.07 -34.24
CA THR A 382 4.71 -27.41 -33.06
C THR A 382 4.08 -28.40 -32.09
N THR A 383 4.30 -28.16 -30.79
CA THR A 383 3.54 -28.75 -29.69
C THR A 383 2.82 -27.66 -28.92
N TYR A 384 1.56 -27.90 -28.55
CA TYR A 384 0.73 -26.92 -27.85
C TYR A 384 0.51 -27.32 -26.39
N PHE A 385 0.55 -26.35 -25.49
CA PHE A 385 0.32 -26.53 -24.06
C PHE A 385 -0.73 -25.54 -23.56
N ARG A 386 -1.60 -25.99 -22.64
CA ARG A 386 -2.64 -25.18 -22.01
C ARG A 386 -2.77 -25.49 -20.53
N ARG A 387 -2.99 -24.45 -19.73
CA ARG A 387 -3.32 -24.59 -18.31
C ARG A 387 -4.21 -23.45 -17.83
N SER A 388 -5.24 -23.81 -17.08
CA SER A 388 -6.08 -22.85 -16.36
C SER A 388 -5.57 -22.63 -14.94
N PHE A 389 -5.78 -21.42 -14.43
CA PHE A 389 -5.50 -21.03 -13.05
C PHE A 389 -6.53 -20.01 -12.57
N GLU A 390 -6.71 -19.87 -11.27
CA GLU A 390 -7.68 -18.95 -10.68
C GLU A 390 -6.99 -17.68 -10.17
N VAL A 391 -7.66 -16.55 -10.32
CA VAL A 391 -7.27 -15.26 -9.72
C VAL A 391 -8.45 -14.73 -8.93
N SER A 392 -8.30 -14.61 -7.61
CA SER A 392 -9.37 -14.13 -6.72
C SER A 392 -9.54 -12.61 -6.76
N ASP A 393 -8.43 -11.87 -6.78
CA ASP A 393 -8.42 -10.40 -6.87
C ASP A 393 -7.30 -9.96 -7.81
N ASN A 394 -7.66 -9.59 -9.04
CA ASN A 394 -6.68 -9.13 -10.02
C ASN A 394 -6.22 -7.68 -9.76
N ALA A 395 -6.96 -6.88 -9.00
CA ALA A 395 -6.62 -5.49 -8.68
C ALA A 395 -5.43 -5.40 -7.71
N ARG A 396 -5.17 -6.47 -6.95
CA ARG A 396 -4.00 -6.59 -6.08
C ARG A 396 -2.71 -6.96 -6.79
N ILE A 397 -2.75 -7.45 -8.03
CA ILE A 397 -1.56 -7.90 -8.75
C ILE A 397 -0.85 -6.69 -9.37
N LEU A 398 0.34 -6.39 -8.86
CA LEU A 398 1.16 -5.24 -9.25
C LEU A 398 2.03 -5.51 -10.48
N SER A 399 2.60 -6.71 -10.54
CA SER A 399 3.38 -7.19 -11.67
C SER A 399 3.27 -8.71 -11.79
N LEU A 400 3.56 -9.21 -12.98
CA LEU A 400 3.45 -10.62 -13.32
C LEU A 400 4.66 -11.03 -14.15
N THR A 401 5.36 -12.06 -13.71
CA THR A 401 6.57 -12.56 -14.36
C THR A 401 6.30 -13.98 -14.88
N VAL A 402 6.45 -14.16 -16.19
CA VAL A 402 6.48 -15.49 -16.82
C VAL A 402 7.90 -16.02 -16.74
N ASP A 403 8.10 -17.14 -16.07
CA ASP A 403 9.34 -17.90 -16.13
C ASP A 403 9.17 -19.02 -17.16
N LEU A 404 9.72 -18.85 -18.35
CA LEU A 404 9.59 -19.81 -19.45
C LEU A 404 10.87 -20.63 -19.62
N LEU A 405 10.72 -21.96 -19.61
CA LEU A 405 11.68 -22.91 -20.15
C LEU A 405 11.03 -23.50 -21.40
N ALA A 406 11.60 -23.22 -22.56
CA ALA A 406 11.17 -23.79 -23.83
C ALA A 406 12.38 -24.03 -24.70
N ASP A 407 12.41 -25.19 -25.33
CA ASP A 407 13.38 -25.51 -26.37
C ASP A 407 13.00 -24.80 -27.68
N ASP A 408 14.01 -24.34 -28.41
CA ASP A 408 13.90 -23.57 -29.65
C ASP A 408 13.01 -22.31 -29.54
N GLY A 409 11.80 -22.31 -30.11
CA GLY A 409 10.96 -21.11 -30.21
C GLY A 409 9.63 -21.25 -29.49
N ALA A 410 9.15 -20.19 -28.85
CA ALA A 410 7.87 -20.23 -28.16
C ALA A 410 7.08 -18.92 -28.25
N ALA A 411 5.76 -19.04 -28.23
CA ALA A 411 4.85 -17.93 -27.97
C ALA A 411 3.87 -18.28 -26.83
N VAL A 412 3.72 -17.34 -25.89
CA VAL A 412 2.87 -17.47 -24.70
C VAL A 412 1.70 -16.51 -24.83
N TYR A 413 0.51 -17.03 -24.57
CA TYR A 413 -0.75 -16.32 -24.62
C TYR A 413 -1.42 -16.36 -23.24
N LEU A 414 -1.85 -15.21 -22.75
CA LEU A 414 -2.67 -15.07 -21.55
C LEU A 414 -4.08 -14.65 -21.98
N ASN A 415 -5.08 -15.48 -21.70
CA ASN A 415 -6.48 -15.23 -22.06
C ASN A 415 -6.71 -14.89 -23.55
N GLY A 416 -5.86 -15.43 -24.44
CA GLY A 416 -5.92 -15.17 -25.88
C GLY A 416 -5.07 -14.00 -26.38
N ILE A 417 -4.44 -13.23 -25.48
CA ILE A 417 -3.52 -12.15 -25.82
C ILE A 417 -2.09 -12.67 -25.78
N GLU A 418 -1.34 -12.47 -26.86
CA GLU A 418 0.10 -12.79 -26.87
C GLU A 418 0.86 -11.87 -25.92
N VAL A 419 1.58 -12.45 -24.97
CA VAL A 419 2.32 -11.72 -23.93
C VAL A 419 3.83 -11.96 -23.99
N VAL A 420 4.27 -13.08 -24.57
CA VAL A 420 5.69 -13.39 -24.80
C VAL A 420 5.86 -14.06 -26.16
N ARG A 421 6.92 -13.72 -26.87
CA ARG A 421 7.40 -14.43 -28.06
C ARG A 421 8.93 -14.46 -28.06
N THR A 422 9.53 -15.63 -28.27
CA THR A 422 10.98 -15.77 -28.39
C THR A 422 11.45 -15.15 -29.71
N SER A 423 12.69 -14.65 -29.75
CA SER A 423 13.20 -13.86 -30.88
C SER A 423 13.44 -14.66 -32.17
N ASN A 424 13.57 -15.99 -32.05
CA ASN A 424 13.76 -16.94 -33.15
C ASN A 424 12.44 -17.45 -33.75
N LEU A 425 11.28 -17.09 -33.19
CA LEU A 425 9.98 -17.42 -33.75
C LEU A 425 9.40 -16.24 -34.54
N ALA A 426 8.94 -16.50 -35.77
CA ALA A 426 8.37 -15.45 -36.62
C ALA A 426 7.07 -14.86 -36.01
N PRO A 427 6.78 -13.55 -36.18
CA PRO A 427 5.55 -12.93 -35.65
C PRO A 427 4.25 -13.49 -36.22
N ASP A 428 4.30 -14.12 -37.40
CA ASP A 428 3.17 -14.73 -38.12
C ASP A 428 3.37 -16.23 -38.36
N ALA A 429 4.18 -16.88 -37.52
CA ALA A 429 4.47 -18.31 -37.62
C ALA A 429 3.18 -19.16 -37.69
N ALA A 430 3.08 -19.98 -38.72
CA ALA A 430 2.08 -21.02 -38.85
C ALA A 430 2.45 -22.26 -38.01
N TYR A 431 1.48 -23.15 -37.77
CA TYR A 431 1.68 -24.38 -37.00
C TYR A 431 2.71 -25.36 -37.59
N ASP A 432 3.08 -25.18 -38.85
CA ASP A 432 4.07 -25.97 -39.58
C ASP A 432 5.36 -25.20 -39.87
N ASP A 433 5.50 -23.98 -39.32
CA ASP A 433 6.74 -23.21 -39.37
C ASP A 433 7.68 -23.60 -38.22
N PHE A 434 8.98 -23.66 -38.53
CA PHE A 434 10.04 -23.88 -37.56
C PHE A 434 10.61 -22.57 -37.00
N ALA A 435 11.18 -22.61 -35.81
CA ALA A 435 11.80 -21.50 -35.10
C ALA A 435 13.22 -21.16 -35.61
N ASP A 436 13.34 -20.78 -36.88
CA ASP A 436 14.59 -20.29 -37.51
C ASP A 436 14.41 -18.88 -38.09
N PHE A 437 13.66 -18.02 -37.40
CA PHE A 437 13.46 -16.66 -37.87
C PHE A 437 14.78 -15.88 -37.86
N ASN A 438 15.08 -15.20 -38.98
CA ASN A 438 16.34 -14.47 -39.22
C ASN A 438 17.63 -15.30 -39.17
N GLY A 439 17.57 -16.64 -39.30
CA GLY A 439 18.75 -17.48 -39.24
C GLY A 439 19.37 -17.54 -37.83
N ALA A 440 18.53 -17.36 -36.81
CA ALA A 440 18.94 -17.45 -35.41
C ALA A 440 19.39 -18.88 -35.05
N GLY A 441 18.94 -19.90 -35.79
CA GLY A 441 19.25 -21.30 -35.53
C GLY A 441 18.56 -21.84 -34.27
N ALA A 442 18.84 -23.10 -33.95
CA ALA A 442 18.39 -23.75 -32.72
C ALA A 442 18.89 -23.02 -31.47
N VAL A 443 18.06 -22.99 -30.43
CA VAL A 443 18.57 -22.73 -29.06
C VAL A 443 19.41 -23.97 -28.69
N GLY A 444 20.43 -23.82 -27.84
CA GLY A 444 21.41 -24.91 -27.65
C GLY A 444 22.24 -24.78 -26.38
N GLY A 445 22.42 -25.87 -25.65
CA GLY A 445 23.28 -25.95 -24.47
C GLY A 445 22.57 -25.50 -23.20
N ASN A 446 23.25 -24.75 -22.32
CA ASN A 446 22.68 -24.38 -21.01
C ASN A 446 21.39 -23.53 -21.10
N ASP A 447 21.11 -22.92 -22.25
CA ASP A 447 19.93 -22.08 -22.45
C ASP A 447 18.64 -22.93 -22.56
N GLU A 448 18.72 -24.21 -22.96
CA GLU A 448 17.57 -25.15 -23.05
C GLU A 448 17.09 -25.60 -21.65
N ASP A 449 17.99 -25.57 -20.65
CA ASP A 449 17.73 -25.94 -19.25
C ASP A 449 17.44 -24.73 -18.35
N THR A 450 17.38 -23.52 -18.93
CA THR A 450 17.31 -22.26 -18.17
C THR A 450 15.93 -21.63 -18.30
N PHE A 451 15.33 -21.27 -17.17
CA PHE A 451 14.14 -20.41 -17.14
C PHE A 451 14.51 -18.96 -17.46
N PHE A 452 13.85 -18.40 -18.46
CA PHE A 452 13.94 -16.99 -18.80
C PHE A 452 12.70 -16.24 -18.28
N GLY A 453 12.94 -15.19 -17.49
CA GLY A 453 11.89 -14.35 -16.92
C GLY A 453 11.44 -13.23 -17.87
N PHE A 454 10.14 -13.09 -18.06
CA PHE A 454 9.51 -12.04 -18.85
C PHE A 454 8.44 -11.32 -18.02
N GLU A 455 8.60 -10.01 -17.80
CA GLU A 455 7.57 -9.18 -17.18
C GLU A 455 6.42 -8.95 -18.17
N ILE A 456 5.19 -9.21 -17.72
CA ILE A 456 3.97 -9.04 -18.51
C ILE A 456 2.96 -8.17 -17.75
N ASP A 457 2.11 -7.47 -18.50
CA ASP A 457 1.12 -6.55 -17.93
C ASP A 457 -0.02 -7.32 -17.24
N PRO A 458 -0.26 -7.11 -15.92
CA PRO A 458 -1.32 -7.80 -15.20
C PRO A 458 -2.74 -7.38 -15.64
N ALA A 459 -2.89 -6.31 -16.43
CA ALA A 459 -4.19 -5.85 -16.94
C ALA A 459 -4.92 -6.89 -17.83
N TRP A 460 -4.21 -7.93 -18.29
CA TRP A 460 -4.78 -9.04 -19.05
C TRP A 460 -5.41 -10.14 -18.19
N LEU A 461 -5.23 -10.10 -16.87
CA LEU A 461 -5.89 -11.00 -15.92
C LEU A 461 -7.34 -10.60 -15.70
N VAL A 462 -8.20 -11.59 -15.51
CA VAL A 462 -9.59 -11.41 -15.07
C VAL A 462 -9.79 -12.08 -13.72
N GLU A 463 -10.75 -11.61 -12.92
CA GLU A 463 -11.20 -12.36 -11.75
C GLU A 463 -11.80 -13.72 -12.18
N GLY A 464 -11.48 -14.77 -11.42
CA GLY A 464 -11.83 -16.16 -11.69
C GLY A 464 -10.84 -16.87 -12.62
N THR A 465 -11.37 -17.72 -13.50
CA THR A 465 -10.56 -18.61 -14.33
C THR A 465 -9.83 -17.86 -15.44
N ASN A 466 -8.51 -17.96 -15.43
CA ASN A 466 -7.59 -17.50 -16.47
C ASN A 466 -6.96 -18.70 -17.17
N VAL A 467 -6.44 -18.50 -18.39
CA VAL A 467 -5.72 -19.54 -19.15
C VAL A 467 -4.39 -19.00 -19.65
N VAL A 468 -3.31 -19.76 -19.39
CA VAL A 468 -2.05 -19.67 -20.14
C VAL A 468 -2.05 -20.73 -21.23
N ALA A 469 -1.74 -20.30 -22.44
CA ALA A 469 -1.61 -21.14 -23.63
C ALA A 469 -0.22 -20.91 -24.24
N VAL A 470 0.48 -21.97 -24.62
CA VAL A 470 1.85 -21.90 -25.16
C VAL A 470 1.95 -22.74 -26.42
N GLU A 471 2.58 -22.21 -27.46
CA GLU A 471 3.03 -22.98 -28.62
C GLU A 471 4.55 -23.02 -28.60
N VAL A 472 5.12 -24.21 -28.69
CA VAL A 472 6.57 -24.44 -28.79
C VAL A 472 6.86 -25.00 -30.17
N HIS A 473 7.76 -24.34 -30.89
CA HIS A 473 8.16 -24.61 -32.26
C HIS A 473 9.61 -25.07 -32.28
N GLN A 474 9.84 -26.20 -32.94
CA GLN A 474 11.18 -26.73 -33.16
C GLN A 474 11.94 -25.92 -34.20
N SER A 475 13.26 -25.98 -34.16
CA SER A 475 14.18 -25.30 -35.09
C SER A 475 14.23 -25.97 -36.46
N ASP A 476 14.05 -27.30 -36.52
CA ASP A 476 13.90 -28.05 -37.75
C ASP A 476 13.21 -29.42 -37.56
N MET A 477 12.95 -30.09 -38.69
CA MET A 477 12.23 -31.38 -38.75
C MET A 477 12.98 -32.57 -38.12
N ALA A 478 14.26 -32.40 -37.79
CA ALA A 478 15.14 -33.38 -37.19
C ALA A 478 15.73 -32.92 -35.84
N SER A 479 15.16 -31.86 -35.22
CA SER A 479 15.55 -31.37 -33.89
C SER A 479 15.65 -32.54 -32.90
N SER A 480 16.68 -32.56 -32.07
CA SER A 480 17.01 -33.71 -31.21
C SER A 480 15.97 -33.95 -30.12
N ASP A 481 15.47 -32.85 -29.57
CA ASP A 481 14.77 -32.76 -28.29
C ASP A 481 13.64 -31.73 -28.32
N LEU A 482 12.85 -31.72 -27.26
CA LEU A 482 11.86 -30.70 -26.93
C LEU A 482 11.85 -30.62 -25.42
N SER A 483 11.83 -29.42 -24.85
CA SER A 483 11.62 -29.18 -23.43
C SER A 483 10.61 -28.06 -23.22
N PHE A 484 9.70 -28.22 -22.27
CA PHE A 484 8.75 -27.19 -21.86
C PHE A 484 8.42 -27.26 -20.36
N ASP A 485 8.59 -26.12 -19.69
CA ASP A 485 7.99 -25.81 -18.39
C ASP A 485 7.72 -24.29 -18.30
N LEU A 486 6.72 -23.90 -17.52
CA LEU A 486 6.40 -22.49 -17.31
C LEU A 486 5.90 -22.26 -15.88
N GLY A 487 6.51 -21.29 -15.21
CA GLY A 487 6.02 -20.70 -13.97
C GLY A 487 5.43 -19.30 -14.20
N LEU A 488 4.48 -18.92 -13.36
CA LEU A 488 3.90 -17.58 -13.33
C LEU A 488 3.94 -17.06 -11.89
N THR A 489 4.72 -16.01 -11.67
CA THR A 489 4.90 -15.40 -10.35
C THR A 489 4.26 -14.01 -10.35
N ALA A 490 3.46 -13.72 -9.34
CA ALA A 490 2.85 -12.40 -9.18
C ALA A 490 3.44 -11.68 -7.97
N ARG A 491 3.68 -10.39 -8.12
CA ARG A 491 3.89 -9.48 -6.99
C ARG A 491 2.56 -8.86 -6.64
N VAL A 492 2.10 -9.02 -5.41
CA VAL A 492 0.78 -8.57 -4.98
C VAL A 492 0.87 -7.54 -3.88
N LEU A 493 -0.16 -6.69 -3.80
CA LEU A 493 -0.45 -5.97 -2.57
C LEU A 493 -0.86 -6.97 -1.48
N PRO A 494 -0.43 -6.79 -0.22
CA PRO A 494 -0.90 -7.59 0.90
C PRO A 494 -2.44 -7.64 0.95
N GLU A 495 -3.00 -8.79 1.32
CA GLU A 495 -4.44 -8.87 1.58
C GLU A 495 -4.68 -8.30 2.99
N VAL A 496 -5.57 -7.31 3.10
CA VAL A 496 -5.92 -6.78 4.41
C VAL A 496 -6.62 -7.88 5.21
N GLY A 497 -5.98 -8.29 6.30
CA GLY A 497 -6.47 -9.35 7.18
C GLY A 497 -5.89 -10.75 6.91
N ASP A 498 -4.98 -10.91 5.94
CA ASP A 498 -4.17 -12.12 5.80
C ASP A 498 -3.00 -12.02 6.79
N LEU A 499 -3.13 -12.74 7.90
CA LEU A 499 -2.25 -12.65 9.06
C LEU A 499 -1.13 -13.69 9.01
N ASP A 500 -1.23 -14.72 8.18
CA ASP A 500 -0.18 -15.73 7.99
C ASP A 500 0.65 -15.53 6.69
N GLY A 501 0.20 -14.63 5.81
CA GLY A 501 0.90 -14.19 4.62
C GLY A 501 0.82 -15.19 3.46
N ASP A 502 -0.13 -16.11 3.48
CA ASP A 502 -0.33 -17.08 2.41
C ASP A 502 -1.11 -16.53 1.19
N GLY A 503 -1.65 -15.32 1.31
CA GLY A 503 -2.38 -14.59 0.28
C GLY A 503 -3.89 -14.84 0.28
N VAL A 504 -4.41 -15.67 1.18
CA VAL A 504 -5.82 -16.10 1.22
C VAL A 504 -6.41 -15.84 2.60
N LEU A 505 -7.62 -15.25 2.65
CA LEU A 505 -8.33 -15.12 3.91
C LEU A 505 -8.99 -16.46 4.29
N THR A 506 -8.61 -16.99 5.44
CA THR A 506 -9.04 -18.29 5.94
C THR A 506 -9.50 -18.21 7.40
N ALA A 507 -10.00 -19.34 7.91
CA ALA A 507 -10.28 -19.49 9.34
C ALA A 507 -9.02 -19.29 10.23
N ALA A 508 -7.81 -19.53 9.70
CA ALA A 508 -6.57 -19.31 10.44
C ALA A 508 -6.33 -17.83 10.73
N ASP A 509 -6.70 -16.94 9.80
CA ASP A 509 -6.62 -15.49 9.98
C ASP A 509 -7.61 -14.99 11.02
N ILE A 510 -8.84 -15.50 10.98
CA ILE A 510 -9.84 -15.20 12.01
C ILE A 510 -9.33 -15.63 13.39
N ASP A 511 -8.73 -16.81 13.49
CA ASP A 511 -8.18 -17.35 14.74
C ASP A 511 -6.98 -16.55 15.25
N ALA A 512 -6.08 -16.15 14.35
CA ALA A 512 -4.93 -15.30 14.66
C ALA A 512 -5.38 -13.92 15.16
N LEU A 513 -6.38 -13.33 14.50
CA LEU A 513 -6.94 -12.04 14.91
C LEU A 513 -7.64 -12.14 16.26
N ALA A 514 -8.47 -13.17 16.47
CA ALA A 514 -9.13 -13.43 17.74
C ALA A 514 -8.13 -13.64 18.88
N ALA A 515 -7.03 -14.36 18.62
CA ALA A 515 -5.93 -14.49 19.58
C ALA A 515 -5.29 -13.15 19.92
N GLY A 516 -5.00 -12.33 18.91
CA GLY A 516 -4.46 -10.98 19.10
C GLY A 516 -5.35 -10.08 19.97
N VAL A 517 -6.66 -10.07 19.69
CA VAL A 517 -7.65 -9.33 20.48
C VAL A 517 -7.71 -9.83 21.93
N ARG A 518 -7.69 -11.15 22.15
CA ARG A 518 -7.69 -11.74 23.51
C ARG A 518 -6.42 -11.42 24.30
N ASP A 519 -5.27 -11.50 23.64
CA ASP A 519 -3.97 -11.28 24.27
C ASP A 519 -3.70 -9.79 24.52
N GLY A 520 -4.46 -8.89 23.88
CA GLY A 520 -4.34 -7.44 24.03
C GLY A 520 -3.01 -6.88 23.52
N THR A 521 -2.29 -7.66 22.70
CA THR A 521 -1.01 -7.24 22.12
C THR A 521 -1.31 -6.46 20.84
N PHE A 522 -1.48 -5.15 20.98
CA PHE A 522 -1.71 -4.27 19.85
C PHE A 522 -0.56 -4.40 18.83
N SER A 523 -0.92 -4.69 17.59
CA SER A 523 -0.07 -4.64 16.41
C SER A 523 -0.91 -4.02 15.31
N ASN A 524 -0.35 -3.05 14.59
CA ASN A 524 -1.02 -2.42 13.45
C ASN A 524 -1.43 -3.43 12.37
N VAL A 525 -0.76 -4.60 12.28
CA VAL A 525 -1.15 -5.67 11.34
C VAL A 525 -2.46 -6.35 11.76
N LEU A 526 -2.81 -6.29 13.05
CA LEU A 526 -4.05 -6.84 13.60
C LEU A 526 -5.20 -5.82 13.61
N ASP A 527 -4.89 -4.52 13.46
CA ASP A 527 -5.89 -3.44 13.32
C ASP A 527 -6.37 -3.40 11.86
N VAL A 528 -7.12 -4.42 11.45
CA VAL A 528 -7.46 -4.65 10.03
C VAL A 528 -8.48 -3.64 9.50
N ASN A 529 -9.16 -2.90 10.38
CA ASN A 529 -10.10 -1.85 10.01
C ASN A 529 -9.48 -0.43 10.04
N ASP A 530 -8.18 -0.32 10.39
CA ASP A 530 -7.40 0.92 10.49
C ASP A 530 -8.07 2.00 11.38
N ASP A 531 -8.80 1.60 12.43
CA ASP A 531 -9.48 2.52 13.35
C ASP A 531 -8.59 3.00 14.52
N GLY A 532 -7.40 2.42 14.64
CA GLY A 532 -6.42 2.73 15.67
C GLY A 532 -6.61 1.92 16.96
N THR A 533 -7.51 0.94 16.99
CA THR A 533 -7.81 0.14 18.18
C THR A 533 -8.03 -1.34 17.87
N LEU A 534 -7.15 -2.22 18.38
CA LEU A 534 -7.35 -3.67 18.27
C LEU A 534 -8.52 -4.15 19.16
N ASN A 535 -9.65 -4.50 18.55
CA ASN A 535 -10.87 -4.90 19.23
C ASN A 535 -11.76 -5.86 18.40
N ASP A 536 -12.96 -6.14 18.88
CA ASP A 536 -13.91 -7.05 18.21
C ASP A 536 -14.33 -6.57 16.81
N ALA A 537 -14.32 -5.25 16.59
CA ALA A 537 -14.63 -4.62 15.32
C ALA A 537 -13.64 -5.01 14.21
N ASP A 538 -12.38 -5.30 14.54
CA ASP A 538 -11.41 -5.84 13.60
C ASP A 538 -11.84 -7.22 13.10
N ARG A 539 -12.22 -8.11 14.03
CA ARG A 539 -12.68 -9.46 13.68
C ARG A 539 -13.95 -9.39 12.82
N LEU A 540 -14.89 -8.53 13.17
CA LEU A 540 -16.12 -8.33 12.39
C LEU A 540 -15.82 -7.73 11.02
N TYR A 541 -14.88 -6.79 10.92
CA TYR A 541 -14.45 -6.24 9.64
C TYR A 541 -13.84 -7.33 8.75
N LEU A 542 -12.96 -8.18 9.30
CA LEU A 542 -12.39 -9.31 8.57
C LEU A 542 -13.48 -10.27 8.05
N ILE A 543 -14.36 -10.73 8.93
CA ILE A 543 -15.40 -11.71 8.57
C ILE A 543 -16.43 -11.12 7.60
N GLU A 544 -17.04 -9.99 7.96
CA GLU A 544 -18.22 -9.48 7.26
C GLU A 544 -17.86 -8.61 6.05
N GLN A 545 -16.81 -7.79 6.16
CA GLN A 545 -16.47 -6.81 5.13
C GLN A 545 -15.39 -7.32 4.16
N ARG A 546 -14.42 -8.10 4.65
CA ARG A 546 -13.34 -8.64 3.80
C ARG A 546 -13.68 -10.01 3.23
N MET A 547 -14.12 -10.95 4.07
CA MET A 547 -14.44 -12.32 3.65
C MET A 547 -15.85 -12.47 3.08
N GLY A 548 -16.78 -11.55 3.42
CA GLY A 548 -18.17 -11.63 2.98
C GLY A 548 -18.99 -12.72 3.68
N SER A 549 -18.46 -13.32 4.75
CA SER A 549 -19.08 -14.38 5.53
C SER A 549 -19.86 -13.80 6.72
N LEU A 550 -20.43 -14.67 7.57
CA LEU A 550 -21.27 -14.34 8.71
C LEU A 550 -20.78 -15.07 9.97
N LEU A 551 -21.02 -14.47 11.14
CA LEU A 551 -20.89 -15.21 12.39
C LEU A 551 -21.81 -16.44 12.36
N GLY A 552 -21.26 -17.61 12.64
CA GLY A 552 -22.01 -18.87 12.56
C GLY A 552 -21.69 -19.72 11.33
N ASP A 553 -20.99 -19.19 10.34
CA ASP A 553 -20.55 -19.89 9.13
C ASP A 553 -19.16 -20.52 9.36
N THR A 554 -19.13 -21.77 9.82
CA THR A 554 -17.88 -22.46 10.19
C THR A 554 -17.02 -22.88 9.00
N ASN A 555 -17.63 -23.07 7.83
CA ASN A 555 -16.96 -23.56 6.63
C ASN A 555 -16.72 -22.46 5.59
N LEU A 556 -17.14 -21.22 5.89
CA LEU A 556 -16.93 -20.01 5.08
C LEU A 556 -17.53 -20.17 3.68
N ASP A 557 -18.75 -20.73 3.59
CA ASP A 557 -19.47 -20.91 2.33
C ASP A 557 -20.52 -19.83 2.04
N ASP A 558 -20.46 -18.73 2.79
CA ASP A 558 -21.33 -17.56 2.78
C ASP A 558 -22.77 -17.85 3.26
N THR A 559 -23.01 -19.03 3.83
CA THR A 559 -24.31 -19.42 4.37
C THR A 559 -24.21 -20.00 5.78
N VAL A 560 -25.19 -19.68 6.62
CA VAL A 560 -25.30 -20.28 7.97
C VAL A 560 -26.36 -21.37 7.96
N ASP A 561 -25.95 -22.63 7.94
CA ASP A 561 -26.82 -23.77 7.68
C ASP A 561 -26.65 -24.97 8.65
N ASP A 562 -27.10 -26.16 8.23
CA ASP A 562 -27.00 -27.38 9.05
C ASP A 562 -25.59 -28.00 9.05
N ALA A 563 -24.76 -27.71 8.05
CA ALA A 563 -23.35 -28.10 8.01
C ALA A 563 -22.59 -27.38 9.13
N ASP A 564 -22.84 -26.09 9.32
CA ASP A 564 -22.22 -25.33 10.41
C ASP A 564 -22.62 -25.82 11.77
N TYR A 565 -23.92 -26.11 11.92
CA TYR A 565 -24.41 -26.69 13.15
C TYR A 565 -23.78 -28.03 13.44
N ALA A 566 -23.50 -28.83 12.41
CA ALA A 566 -22.87 -30.12 12.57
C ALA A 566 -21.43 -30.00 13.08
N MET A 567 -20.71 -28.94 12.68
CA MET A 567 -19.38 -28.61 13.18
C MET A 567 -19.45 -28.06 14.61
N LEU A 568 -20.25 -27.03 14.84
CA LEU A 568 -20.46 -26.43 16.17
C LEU A 568 -20.87 -27.47 17.22
N ARG A 569 -21.89 -28.31 16.94
CA ARG A 569 -22.39 -29.30 17.91
C ARG A 569 -21.35 -30.38 18.25
N ALA A 570 -20.42 -30.66 17.34
CA ALA A 570 -19.38 -31.67 17.55
C ALA A 570 -18.33 -31.18 18.56
N ASN A 571 -18.20 -29.86 18.70
CA ASN A 571 -17.17 -29.21 19.49
C ASN A 571 -17.70 -28.51 20.74
N LEU A 572 -19.02 -28.26 20.80
CA LEU A 572 -19.71 -27.66 21.93
C LEU A 572 -19.35 -28.38 23.25
N PHE A 573 -18.70 -27.66 24.16
CA PHE A 573 -18.23 -28.16 25.47
C PHE A 573 -17.14 -29.25 25.43
N ASN A 574 -16.50 -29.49 24.28
CA ASN A 574 -15.42 -30.47 24.15
C ASN A 574 -14.00 -29.86 24.22
N GLY A 575 -13.90 -28.55 24.45
CA GLY A 575 -12.62 -27.84 24.60
C GLY A 575 -11.81 -27.70 23.31
N GLN A 576 -12.43 -27.94 22.15
CA GLN A 576 -11.91 -27.46 20.88
C GLN A 576 -12.21 -25.96 20.77
N THR A 577 -11.37 -25.23 20.04
CA THR A 577 -11.39 -23.75 19.96
C THR A 577 -11.12 -23.32 18.52
N GLY A 578 -11.43 -22.05 18.21
CA GLY A 578 -11.23 -21.47 16.90
C GLY A 578 -12.46 -21.54 15.98
N TRP A 579 -12.40 -20.80 14.89
CA TRP A 579 -13.51 -20.55 13.99
C TRP A 579 -14.13 -21.84 13.43
N SER A 580 -13.29 -22.73 12.92
CA SER A 580 -13.73 -24.05 12.42
C SER A 580 -14.28 -24.96 13.51
N ALA A 581 -13.97 -24.70 14.79
CA ALA A 581 -14.60 -25.40 15.91
C ALA A 581 -15.97 -24.82 16.28
N GLY A 582 -16.27 -23.60 15.82
CA GLY A 582 -17.49 -22.85 16.14
C GLY A 582 -17.31 -21.85 17.29
N ASP A 583 -16.09 -21.39 17.56
CA ASP A 583 -15.81 -20.24 18.45
C ASP A 583 -15.99 -18.93 17.66
N PHE A 584 -17.24 -18.46 17.53
CA PHE A 584 -17.60 -17.32 16.70
C PHE A 584 -17.40 -15.98 17.42
N ASN A 585 -17.50 -15.98 18.75
CA ASN A 585 -17.21 -14.79 19.55
C ASN A 585 -15.70 -14.57 19.77
N GLY A 586 -14.86 -15.54 19.40
CA GLY A 586 -13.41 -15.46 19.49
C GLY A 586 -12.92 -15.42 20.93
N ASP A 587 -13.66 -15.95 21.91
CA ASP A 587 -13.27 -15.94 23.32
C ASP A 587 -12.33 -17.10 23.70
N GLY A 588 -12.05 -18.00 22.76
CA GLY A 588 -11.19 -19.15 22.95
C GLY A 588 -11.93 -20.36 23.50
N LEU A 589 -13.27 -20.37 23.48
CA LEU A 589 -14.11 -21.48 23.92
C LEU A 589 -15.29 -21.66 22.96
N THR A 590 -15.54 -22.89 22.50
CA THR A 590 -16.81 -23.21 21.83
C THR A 590 -17.89 -23.57 22.84
N ASP A 591 -18.80 -22.63 23.12
CA ASP A 591 -19.81 -22.75 24.18
C ASP A 591 -21.23 -22.26 23.80
N GLY A 592 -22.09 -22.06 24.81
CA GLY A 592 -23.48 -21.66 24.60
C GLY A 592 -23.65 -20.25 24.00
N GLN A 593 -22.63 -19.39 24.08
CA GLN A 593 -22.64 -18.07 23.45
C GLN A 593 -22.52 -18.19 21.93
N ASP A 594 -21.64 -19.06 21.44
CA ASP A 594 -21.51 -19.34 20.01
C ASP A 594 -22.77 -19.96 19.43
N PHE A 595 -23.44 -20.83 20.20
CA PHE A 595 -24.73 -21.37 19.79
C PHE A 595 -25.79 -20.28 19.62
N ASN A 596 -25.78 -19.24 20.45
CA ASN A 596 -26.68 -18.10 20.28
C ASN A 596 -26.31 -17.25 19.05
N LEU A 597 -25.02 -17.09 18.75
CA LEU A 597 -24.56 -16.41 17.54
C LEU A 597 -25.01 -17.14 16.28
N TRP A 598 -24.82 -18.46 16.22
CA TRP A 598 -25.31 -19.30 15.12
C TRP A 598 -26.85 -19.20 14.97
N LEU A 599 -27.62 -19.29 16.06
CA LEU A 599 -29.08 -19.17 16.02
C LEU A 599 -29.55 -17.82 15.45
N THR A 600 -28.82 -16.76 15.81
CA THR A 600 -29.13 -15.40 15.38
C THR A 600 -28.95 -15.26 13.87
N HIS A 601 -27.81 -15.73 13.34
CA HIS A 601 -27.47 -15.57 11.93
C HIS A 601 -28.16 -16.58 11.01
N ARG A 602 -28.57 -17.74 11.53
CA ARG A 602 -29.46 -18.66 10.82
C ARG A 602 -30.88 -18.10 10.59
N GLY A 603 -31.22 -16.96 11.19
CA GLY A 603 -32.56 -16.37 11.11
C GLY A 603 -33.60 -17.12 11.95
N MET A 604 -33.17 -17.84 12.98
CA MET A 604 -34.07 -18.53 13.93
C MET A 604 -34.43 -17.65 15.15
N SER A 605 -34.06 -16.37 15.15
CA SER A 605 -34.38 -15.40 16.22
C SER A 605 -35.84 -14.93 16.15
N GLY A 606 -36.75 -15.83 16.52
CA GLY A 606 -38.18 -15.57 16.67
C GLY A 606 -38.80 -16.41 17.79
N SER A 607 -38.96 -15.78 18.96
CA SER A 607 -39.63 -16.26 20.17
C SER A 607 -38.91 -17.34 20.99
N HIS A 608 -38.74 -17.02 22.29
CA HIS A 608 -38.14 -17.81 23.37
C HIS A 608 -36.62 -17.65 23.52
N PHE A 609 -36.18 -16.57 24.17
CA PHE A 609 -35.35 -16.56 25.41
C PHE A 609 -34.97 -15.09 25.70
N GLU A 610 -35.86 -14.34 26.36
CA GLU A 610 -35.51 -13.03 26.92
C GLU A 610 -34.89 -13.20 28.30
N THR A 611 -33.72 -12.56 28.48
CA THR A 611 -33.05 -12.18 29.74
C THR A 611 -32.49 -13.31 30.61
N ALA A 612 -31.19 -13.60 30.44
CA ALA A 612 -30.40 -14.23 31.49
C ALA A 612 -30.03 -13.17 32.56
N VAL A 613 -30.58 -13.34 33.76
CA VAL A 613 -30.11 -12.69 34.99
C VAL A 613 -28.82 -13.40 35.42
N PRO A 614 -27.74 -12.70 35.81
CA PRO A 614 -26.57 -13.37 36.36
C PRO A 614 -26.85 -13.79 37.81
N GLU A 615 -26.55 -15.03 38.19
CA GLU A 615 -25.57 -15.38 39.23
C GLU A 615 -25.51 -16.94 39.43
N PRO A 616 -24.80 -17.53 40.43
CA PRO A 616 -23.78 -18.52 40.14
C PRO A 616 -24.18 -19.92 40.67
N ALA A 617 -23.32 -20.87 40.35
CA ALA A 617 -23.21 -22.18 40.99
C ALA A 617 -24.14 -23.32 40.52
N THR A 618 -23.41 -24.37 40.13
CA THR A 618 -23.68 -25.81 40.32
C THR A 618 -24.63 -26.51 39.36
N GLY A 619 -24.07 -27.53 38.70
CA GLY A 619 -24.72 -28.32 37.67
C GLY A 619 -25.93 -29.09 38.16
N LEU A 620 -27.01 -28.99 37.39
CA LEU A 620 -28.11 -29.96 37.34
C LEU A 620 -29.14 -29.68 36.22
N LEU A 621 -28.71 -29.12 35.07
CA LEU A 621 -29.63 -28.85 33.94
C LEU A 621 -29.22 -29.50 32.60
N GLY A 622 -28.31 -30.49 32.62
CA GLY A 622 -27.96 -31.29 31.44
C GLY A 622 -28.97 -32.37 31.03
N VAL A 623 -30.16 -32.45 31.64
CA VAL A 623 -31.11 -33.57 31.42
C VAL A 623 -32.49 -33.11 30.93
N ALA A 624 -32.81 -31.81 30.95
CA ALA A 624 -34.14 -31.33 30.55
C ALA A 624 -34.29 -31.14 29.02
N SER A 625 -33.21 -30.81 28.31
CA SER A 625 -33.25 -30.47 26.87
C SER A 625 -33.36 -31.68 25.95
N LEU A 626 -32.93 -32.87 26.39
CA LEU A 626 -32.97 -34.11 25.60
C LEU A 626 -34.37 -34.76 25.56
N LEU A 627 -35.24 -34.45 26.54
CA LEU A 627 -36.57 -35.07 26.66
C LEU A 627 -37.65 -34.36 25.83
N ILE A 628 -37.45 -33.08 25.49
CA ILE A 628 -38.41 -32.31 24.66
C ILE A 628 -38.25 -32.62 23.17
N TRP A 629 -37.04 -33.01 22.73
CA TRP A 629 -36.83 -33.42 21.33
C TRP A 629 -37.33 -34.85 21.03
N LEU A 630 -37.20 -35.79 21.98
CA LEU A 630 -37.68 -37.18 21.83
C LEU A 630 -39.21 -37.32 21.82
N THR A 631 -39.97 -36.30 22.22
CA THR A 631 -41.43 -36.34 22.22
C THR A 631 -42.08 -35.79 20.95
N TYR A 632 -41.32 -35.09 20.08
CA TYR A 632 -41.83 -34.52 18.83
C TYR A 632 -41.69 -35.44 17.60
N SER A 633 -40.91 -36.52 17.67
CA SER A 633 -40.60 -37.40 16.52
C SER A 633 -41.50 -38.65 16.37
N ARG A 634 -42.63 -38.74 17.07
CA ARG A 634 -43.59 -39.87 16.87
C ARG A 634 -45.06 -39.45 16.88
N ARG A 635 -45.59 -38.95 15.75
CA ARG A 635 -47.01 -39.14 15.39
C ARG A 635 -47.17 -39.22 13.85
N ALA A 636 -47.33 -40.44 13.34
CA ALA A 636 -47.88 -40.71 12.01
C ALA A 636 -49.42 -40.54 12.01
N PRO A 637 -50.06 -40.12 10.92
CA PRO A 637 -51.50 -39.88 10.88
C PRO A 637 -52.28 -41.16 10.59
N VAL A 638 -53.33 -41.42 11.37
CA VAL A 638 -54.38 -42.39 11.04
C VAL A 638 -55.50 -41.64 10.32
N SER A 639 -55.82 -42.11 9.12
CA SER A 639 -56.83 -41.59 8.19
C SER A 639 -58.26 -41.85 8.68
N THR A 640 -59.09 -40.79 8.68
CA THR A 640 -60.54 -40.89 8.84
C THR A 640 -61.26 -40.88 7.49
N LEU A 641 -62.11 -41.89 7.32
CA LEU A 641 -63.13 -42.05 6.27
C LEU A 641 -64.04 -40.82 6.14
N ALA A 642 -64.36 -40.45 4.90
CA ALA A 642 -65.45 -39.54 4.55
C ALA A 642 -66.52 -40.29 3.75
N PHE A 643 -67.79 -40.06 4.09
CA PHE A 643 -68.99 -40.50 3.37
C PHE A 643 -69.92 -39.29 3.20
N SER A 644 -70.30 -38.96 1.95
CA SER A 644 -71.61 -38.44 1.50
C SER A 644 -71.63 -38.41 -0.04
N SER A 645 -72.41 -39.26 -0.74
CA SER A 645 -73.65 -38.95 -1.50
C SER A 645 -73.54 -37.70 -2.41
N ASP A 646 -73.72 -37.75 -3.74
CA ASP A 646 -74.55 -38.59 -4.63
C ASP A 646 -73.76 -39.30 -5.75
#